data_AF-A0A8D3CN85-F1
#
_entry.id   AF-A0A8D3CN85-F1
#
_cell.length_a   1.000
_cell.length_b   1.000
_cell.length_c   1.000
_cell.angle_alpha   90.00
_cell.angle_beta   90.00
_cell.angle_gamma   90.00
#
_symmetry.space_group_name_H-M   'P 1'
#
loop_
_entity.id
_entity.type
_entity.pdbx_description
1 polymer ?
#
loop_
_entity_poly.entity_id
_entity_poly.type
_entity_poly.pdbx_seq_one_letter_code
_entity_poly.pdbx_strand_id
1 'polypeptide(L)'
;MLCWGTAKDGQLGIGLERNPVFEPRNCPVFSGRGLKEVACGGLHSMFLLHDGSVYTCGSNGCGQLGHDKPGTSPELVGALDTQKITVVSSGRAHSMAVNEQGQVFAWGAGEGGQLGLGTAEVAVRIPRLVKRLCDHRISQVMCGNQHCIALSRDGQLFTWGQNTSGQLGLGKGETSKLFPHPLKSLADHSFALSLSGAVFGWGKNRAGQLGLNDKQDRAVPCHIKFLRSQKVVYISCGDEHTAALTKLGHGSTNNELLPRRVLELMGTEVSQITCGRHHTLAFVPSSGMVYAFGCNSHGQLGIGILGDARSPFPVKTSLLTGHFHRTGRQKAKVPRQTIFPKSLSPINYERLNSWRLKLMYSTDSSVIFFVLCFLLSEIIIQLSSTACWNASFLDQSDDVHFKTNPKMPGIDLNSVRLLFETLSKPAFSGLLEQATKSFESLLIPQLPHSPPDVEAMRIYLILSEYPALRDSKNYIRLTIPLAMAVLRLDANPSKVLDNWWCFVDGSVFTRMVDMYKSIVVFMLTGGKTLLVPVFYENYFLATLRLLEKLHKVNLKAHHVEYNRFYIPDITSLVDIQEDYLKWFLSKAEIVSSDFPPVNLCAYPFILNAQAKTTMLQTDAELQMQMAVSGANLHNVFMLLTLEPHLARNPYLVLHVRRDHLVSDTLRELTMYSDVDLKKPLKVIFDGEEAVDAGGVTKEFFLLLLKELMDPVYGMFTHYKESNLLWFSDKCFVEQNWFHLIGIICGLAIYNSTVVDLHFPLILYKKLLDVPATLEDFKELSPTEARSLQQLLDYEGGDVEETFLLNFAITRENYGMTEVKELIPGGESVSVDRNNRKEFVEAYLRYVFSDSVSEQYSAFSSGFLKVCGGEILSLFQPSELMAMVVGNNNYNWEEMEKNTVYKGEYTATHPTVRLFWEVFHEFPLEKKKQFLLFLTGSDRIPIHGMESLRIIIQSTTAEEHYLPVAHTCYNLLDMPRYQTKEILHRRLTRAVEQYEGFSLV
;
A
#
# COMPACT_ATOMS: atom_id res chain seq x y z
N MET A 1 3.60 4.82 56.48
CA MET A 1 3.84 5.78 55.37
C MET A 1 5.06 6.58 55.74
N LEU A 2 6.02 6.82 54.84
CA LEU A 2 7.22 7.62 55.16
C LEU A 2 7.10 9.05 54.62
N CYS A 3 7.52 10.04 55.42
CA CYS A 3 7.50 11.47 55.11
C CYS A 3 8.87 12.10 55.42
N TRP A 4 9.34 13.00 54.55
CA TRP A 4 10.56 13.80 54.72
C TRP A 4 10.51 15.05 53.81
N GLY A 5 11.43 16.00 54.01
CA GLY A 5 11.48 17.28 53.29
C GLY A 5 11.03 18.47 54.15
N THR A 6 10.46 19.50 53.52
CA THR A 6 9.98 20.70 54.23
C THR A 6 8.73 20.42 55.05
N ALA A 7 8.76 20.81 56.33
CA ALA A 7 7.64 20.67 57.28
C ALA A 7 7.04 22.01 57.74
N LYS A 8 7.51 23.14 57.18
CA LYS A 8 7.22 24.51 57.62
C LYS A 8 5.73 24.83 57.80
N ASP A 9 4.88 24.28 56.95
CA ASP A 9 3.43 24.52 56.91
C ASP A 9 2.61 23.31 57.43
N GLY A 10 3.28 22.24 57.89
CA GLY A 10 2.65 20.98 58.31
C GLY A 10 2.42 19.97 57.17
N GLN A 11 2.93 20.23 55.96
CA GLN A 11 2.66 19.43 54.76
C GLN A 11 3.13 17.96 54.84
N LEU A 12 4.03 17.62 55.77
CA LEU A 12 4.45 16.22 56.01
C LEU A 12 3.45 15.41 56.85
N GLY A 13 2.52 16.05 57.57
CA GLY A 13 1.51 15.36 58.38
C GLY A 13 2.07 14.56 59.57
N ILE A 14 3.24 14.95 60.10
CA ILE A 14 3.92 14.26 61.22
C ILE A 14 3.90 15.05 62.54
N GLY A 15 3.09 16.12 62.65
CA GLY A 15 2.88 16.89 63.87
C GLY A 15 3.49 18.30 63.82
N LEU A 16 3.85 18.84 64.99
CA LEU A 16 4.31 20.23 65.19
C LEU A 16 5.75 20.52 64.72
N GLU A 17 6.40 19.58 64.04
CA GLU A 17 7.78 19.74 63.58
C GLU A 17 7.85 20.74 62.42
N ARG A 18 8.44 21.92 62.66
CA ARG A 18 8.57 23.00 61.65
C ARG A 18 9.91 23.00 60.91
N ASN A 19 10.88 22.24 61.40
CA ASN A 19 12.20 22.12 60.77
C ASN A 19 12.13 21.14 59.58
N PRO A 20 12.99 21.30 58.56
CA PRO A 20 13.09 20.33 57.48
C PRO A 20 13.53 18.96 58.03
N VAL A 21 12.87 17.90 57.56
CA VAL A 21 13.14 16.52 57.97
C VAL A 21 14.03 15.87 56.90
N PHE A 22 15.30 15.70 57.22
CA PHE A 22 16.32 15.22 56.28
C PHE A 22 16.36 13.68 56.13
N GLU A 23 15.65 12.94 56.97
CA GLU A 23 15.58 11.46 56.96
C GLU A 23 14.10 11.00 57.05
N PRO A 24 13.67 9.98 56.28
CA PRO A 24 12.32 9.44 56.32
C PRO A 24 11.77 9.11 57.71
N ARG A 25 10.63 9.70 58.08
CA ARG A 25 9.90 9.42 59.33
C ARG A 25 8.53 8.80 59.05
N ASN A 26 8.06 7.91 59.92
CA ASN A 26 6.74 7.28 59.75
C ASN A 26 5.61 8.23 60.17
N CYS A 27 4.62 8.45 59.31
CA CYS A 27 3.37 9.13 59.69
C CYS A 27 2.44 8.13 60.41
N PRO A 28 2.16 8.29 61.72
CA PRO A 28 1.39 7.31 62.48
C PRO A 28 -0.09 7.26 62.07
N VAL A 29 -0.64 8.37 61.57
CA VAL A 29 -2.08 8.55 61.25
C VAL A 29 -2.61 7.55 60.23
N PHE A 30 -1.73 7.00 59.37
CA PHE A 30 -2.09 6.04 58.32
C PHE A 30 -1.58 4.62 58.58
N SER A 31 -1.02 4.33 59.76
CA SER A 31 -0.56 2.98 60.11
C SER A 31 -1.72 1.99 60.10
N GLY A 32 -1.64 0.93 59.28
CA GLY A 32 -2.68 -0.08 59.14
C GLY A 32 -3.97 0.34 58.40
N ARG A 33 -4.10 1.60 57.95
CA ARG A 33 -5.37 2.13 57.40
C ARG A 33 -5.59 1.94 55.89
N GLY A 34 -4.65 1.34 55.16
CA GLY A 34 -4.80 1.10 53.72
C GLY A 34 -4.76 2.38 52.88
N LEU A 35 -3.66 3.14 52.99
CA LEU A 35 -3.37 4.28 52.12
C LEU A 35 -3.21 3.80 50.66
N LYS A 36 -3.98 4.40 49.74
CA LYS A 36 -4.06 4.01 48.32
C LYS A 36 -3.24 4.94 47.42
N GLU A 37 -3.32 6.25 47.63
CA GLU A 37 -2.70 7.26 46.76
C GLU A 37 -2.35 8.53 47.57
N VAL A 38 -1.32 9.25 47.14
CA VAL A 38 -0.86 10.51 47.76
C VAL A 38 -0.62 11.53 46.66
N ALA A 39 -1.20 12.72 46.79
CA ALA A 39 -0.92 13.86 45.92
C ALA A 39 -0.23 14.97 46.73
N CYS A 40 0.87 15.50 46.21
CA CYS A 40 1.67 16.53 46.86
C CYS A 40 1.55 17.85 46.09
N GLY A 41 0.90 18.84 46.70
CA GLY A 41 0.73 20.18 46.15
C GLY A 41 1.91 21.10 46.45
N GLY A 42 1.69 22.40 46.28
CA GLY A 42 2.74 23.40 46.48
C GLY A 42 3.19 23.57 47.93
N LEU A 43 2.23 23.56 48.87
CA LEU A 43 2.43 23.74 50.32
C LEU A 43 1.50 22.85 51.16
N HIS A 44 0.88 21.85 50.55
CA HIS A 44 -0.10 20.94 51.16
C HIS A 44 -0.03 19.56 50.52
N SER A 45 -0.57 18.55 51.20
CA SER A 45 -0.64 17.17 50.71
C SER A 45 -2.04 16.60 50.91
N MET A 46 -2.43 15.71 50.00
CA MET A 46 -3.68 14.96 50.01
C MET A 46 -3.38 13.46 50.08
N PHE A 47 -4.19 12.71 50.82
CA PHE A 47 -4.06 11.29 51.04
C PHE A 47 -5.41 10.61 50.77
N LEU A 48 -5.43 9.66 49.84
CA LEU A 48 -6.61 8.87 49.51
C LEU A 48 -6.45 7.46 50.08
N LEU A 49 -7.46 6.99 50.80
CA LEU A 49 -7.53 5.65 51.37
C LEU A 49 -8.25 4.67 50.43
N HIS A 50 -8.14 3.37 50.71
CA HIS A 50 -8.79 2.33 49.90
C HIS A 50 -10.33 2.30 50.00
N ASP A 51 -10.89 2.84 51.09
CA ASP A 51 -12.33 3.05 51.30
C ASP A 51 -12.91 4.18 50.43
N GLY A 52 -12.07 5.13 50.02
CA GLY A 52 -12.44 6.33 49.25
C GLY A 52 -12.39 7.63 50.06
N SER A 53 -12.06 7.59 51.35
CA SER A 53 -11.94 8.79 52.18
C SER A 53 -10.67 9.60 51.84
N VAL A 54 -10.79 10.93 51.84
CA VAL A 54 -9.72 11.88 51.53
C VAL A 54 -9.30 12.66 52.77
N TYR A 55 -8.01 12.66 53.07
CA TYR A 55 -7.39 13.41 54.17
C TYR A 55 -6.42 14.45 53.59
N THR A 56 -6.23 15.59 54.27
CA THR A 56 -5.27 16.62 53.83
C THR A 56 -4.50 17.25 55.00
N CYS A 57 -3.32 17.80 54.73
CA CYS A 57 -2.55 18.61 55.68
C CYS A 57 -1.66 19.63 54.97
N GLY A 58 -1.09 20.57 55.72
CA GLY A 58 -0.24 21.66 55.22
C GLY A 58 -0.91 23.04 55.28
N SER A 59 -0.50 23.93 54.37
CA SER A 59 -1.04 25.29 54.28
C SER A 59 -2.51 25.30 53.86
N ASN A 60 -3.31 26.17 54.47
CA ASN A 60 -4.73 26.37 54.17
C ASN A 60 -5.10 27.82 53.79
N GLY A 61 -4.11 28.64 53.44
CA GLY A 61 -4.31 30.09 53.20
C GLY A 61 -5.35 30.40 52.10
N CYS A 62 -5.53 29.50 51.14
CA CYS A 62 -6.50 29.60 50.05
C CYS A 62 -7.66 28.58 50.20
N GLY A 63 -7.80 27.91 51.35
CA GLY A 63 -8.81 26.87 51.56
C GLY A 63 -8.48 25.50 50.96
N GLN A 64 -7.23 25.28 50.52
CA GLN A 64 -6.83 24.09 49.74
C GLN A 64 -6.90 22.75 50.52
N LEU A 65 -7.07 22.78 51.84
CA LEU A 65 -7.32 21.57 52.63
C LEU A 65 -8.77 21.08 52.50
N GLY A 66 -9.74 21.97 52.25
CA GLY A 66 -11.16 21.59 52.18
C GLY A 66 -11.85 21.44 53.55
N HIS A 67 -11.17 21.86 54.61
CA HIS A 67 -11.64 21.90 56.00
C HIS A 67 -10.96 23.05 56.76
N ASP A 68 -11.51 23.46 57.91
CA ASP A 68 -10.96 24.56 58.72
C ASP A 68 -10.05 24.10 59.89
N LYS A 69 -9.81 22.78 60.00
CA LYS A 69 -8.91 22.22 61.02
C LYS A 69 -7.42 22.59 60.80
N PRO A 70 -6.57 22.57 61.84
CA PRO A 70 -5.13 22.84 61.72
C PRO A 70 -4.42 21.85 60.79
N GLY A 71 -3.62 22.36 59.85
CA GLY A 71 -2.90 21.55 58.86
C GLY A 71 -1.64 20.82 59.36
N THR A 72 -1.40 20.73 60.67
CA THR A 72 -0.20 20.05 61.25
C THR A 72 -0.29 18.52 61.22
N SER A 73 -1.48 17.97 61.01
CA SER A 73 -1.77 16.54 60.92
C SER A 73 -2.76 16.27 59.78
N PRO A 74 -2.74 15.09 59.14
CA PRO A 74 -3.72 14.71 58.12
C PRO A 74 -5.13 14.64 58.70
N GLU A 75 -6.04 15.41 58.12
CA GLU A 75 -7.39 15.61 58.61
C GLU A 75 -8.44 15.34 57.51
N LEU A 76 -9.59 14.77 57.91
CA LEU A 76 -10.62 14.30 56.97
C LEU A 76 -11.33 15.47 56.28
N VAL A 77 -11.44 15.41 54.95
CA VAL A 77 -12.25 16.34 54.15
C VAL A 77 -13.72 15.91 54.21
N GLY A 78 -14.39 16.22 55.32
CA GLY A 78 -15.76 15.76 55.60
C GLY A 78 -16.80 16.11 54.53
N ALA A 79 -16.57 17.15 53.73
CA ALA A 79 -17.42 17.50 52.58
C ALA A 79 -17.44 16.45 51.45
N LEU A 80 -16.48 15.52 51.43
CA LEU A 80 -16.40 14.41 50.48
C LEU A 80 -16.80 13.06 51.09
N ASP A 81 -17.20 12.99 52.36
CA ASP A 81 -17.42 11.71 53.07
C ASP A 81 -18.57 10.87 52.48
N THR A 82 -19.55 11.52 51.83
CA THR A 82 -20.62 10.85 51.07
C THR A 82 -20.22 10.41 49.66
N GLN A 83 -18.99 10.72 49.23
CA GLN A 83 -18.49 10.50 47.88
C GLN A 83 -17.35 9.49 47.91
N LYS A 84 -17.50 8.37 47.20
CA LYS A 84 -16.43 7.38 47.10
C LYS A 84 -15.37 7.82 46.09
N ILE A 85 -14.32 8.48 46.60
CA ILE A 85 -13.25 9.04 45.77
C ILE A 85 -12.35 7.94 45.22
N THR A 86 -11.97 8.10 43.96
CA THR A 86 -11.17 7.14 43.19
C THR A 86 -9.82 7.69 42.73
N VAL A 87 -9.70 9.00 42.58
CA VAL A 87 -8.46 9.71 42.19
C VAL A 87 -8.39 11.03 42.95
N VAL A 88 -7.19 11.44 43.37
CA VAL A 88 -6.92 12.77 43.95
C VAL A 88 -5.74 13.44 43.23
N SER A 89 -5.74 14.77 43.17
CA SER A 89 -4.65 15.55 42.57
C SER A 89 -4.52 16.93 43.24
N SER A 90 -3.31 17.47 43.28
CA SER A 90 -2.99 18.73 43.96
C SER A 90 -2.10 19.62 43.09
N GLY A 91 -2.47 20.90 42.96
CA GLY A 91 -1.61 21.91 42.34
C GLY A 91 -0.90 22.79 43.38
N ARG A 92 -0.45 23.98 42.98
CA ARG A 92 0.33 24.88 43.87
C ARG A 92 -0.43 25.28 45.15
N ALA A 93 -1.72 25.57 45.03
CA ALA A 93 -2.58 26.02 46.13
C ALA A 93 -4.06 25.62 45.88
N HIS A 94 -4.28 24.52 45.16
CA HIS A 94 -5.61 23.99 44.86
C HIS A 94 -5.58 22.46 44.85
N SER A 95 -6.76 21.87 44.96
CA SER A 95 -6.99 20.44 45.20
C SER A 95 -8.16 19.94 44.38
N MET A 96 -8.07 18.70 43.88
CA MET A 96 -9.13 18.04 43.13
C MET A 96 -9.30 16.57 43.52
N ALA A 97 -10.52 16.08 43.37
CA ALA A 97 -10.91 14.69 43.61
C ALA A 97 -11.93 14.22 42.56
N VAL A 98 -11.92 12.92 42.22
CA VAL A 98 -12.86 12.31 41.28
C VAL A 98 -13.55 11.11 41.92
N ASN A 99 -14.89 11.08 41.97
CA ASN A 99 -15.65 9.94 42.51
C ASN A 99 -15.79 8.78 41.48
N GLU A 100 -16.31 7.62 41.92
CA GLU A 100 -16.48 6.44 41.06
C GLU A 100 -17.46 6.65 39.87
N GLN A 101 -18.35 7.63 39.99
CA GLN A 101 -19.27 8.09 38.93
C GLN A 101 -18.56 8.96 37.87
N GLY A 102 -17.33 9.42 38.13
CA GLY A 102 -16.55 10.27 37.24
C GLY A 102 -16.86 11.77 37.35
N GLN A 103 -17.42 12.20 38.48
CA GLN A 103 -17.65 13.62 38.80
C GLN A 103 -16.41 14.22 39.46
N VAL A 104 -16.05 15.44 39.06
CA VAL A 104 -14.85 16.14 39.54
C VAL A 104 -15.22 17.21 40.57
N PHE A 105 -14.55 17.18 41.73
CA PHE A 105 -14.67 18.17 42.80
C PHE A 105 -13.38 18.99 42.89
N ALA A 106 -13.51 20.30 43.09
CA ALA A 106 -12.37 21.25 43.12
C ALA A 106 -12.49 22.25 44.28
N TRP A 107 -11.37 22.60 44.90
CA TRP A 107 -11.26 23.61 45.97
C TRP A 107 -9.84 24.19 46.10
N GLY A 108 -9.69 25.24 46.90
CA GLY A 108 -8.46 26.03 47.04
C GLY A 108 -8.50 27.36 46.27
N ALA A 109 -7.34 27.86 45.85
CA ALA A 109 -7.21 29.11 45.10
C ALA A 109 -7.88 29.03 43.72
N GLY A 110 -8.57 30.09 43.27
CA GLY A 110 -9.32 30.09 42.01
C GLY A 110 -9.12 31.28 41.06
N GLU A 111 -8.35 32.33 41.43
CA GLU A 111 -8.18 33.55 40.62
C GLU A 111 -7.71 33.31 39.17
N GLY A 112 -6.87 32.29 38.95
CA GLY A 112 -6.37 31.92 37.62
C GLY A 112 -7.30 31.01 36.82
N GLY A 113 -8.51 30.72 37.33
CA GLY A 113 -9.48 29.81 36.71
C GLY A 113 -9.27 28.32 37.01
N GLN A 114 -8.22 27.96 37.75
CA GLN A 114 -7.77 26.56 37.94
C GLN A 114 -8.81 25.62 38.59
N LEU A 115 -9.84 26.15 39.26
CA LEU A 115 -10.92 25.34 39.83
C LEU A 115 -11.96 24.88 38.79
N GLY A 116 -12.03 25.50 37.61
CA GLY A 116 -12.95 25.12 36.55
C GLY A 116 -14.43 25.44 36.80
N LEU A 117 -14.73 26.19 37.86
CA LEU A 117 -16.10 26.47 38.32
C LEU A 117 -16.85 27.52 37.48
N GLY A 118 -16.17 28.17 36.52
CA GLY A 118 -16.72 29.27 35.72
C GLY A 118 -16.64 30.65 36.41
N THR A 119 -16.29 30.71 37.70
CA THR A 119 -16.11 31.92 38.49
C THR A 119 -14.64 32.14 38.84
N ALA A 120 -14.19 33.41 38.85
CA ALA A 120 -12.86 33.81 39.30
C ALA A 120 -12.85 34.07 40.82
N GLU A 121 -13.37 33.13 41.61
CA GLU A 121 -13.36 33.23 43.08
C GLU A 121 -11.93 33.09 43.61
N VAL A 122 -11.51 33.99 44.51
CA VAL A 122 -10.14 34.03 45.06
C VAL A 122 -9.78 32.70 45.72
N ALA A 123 -10.66 32.19 46.58
CA ALA A 123 -10.48 30.98 47.36
C ALA A 123 -11.83 30.28 47.61
N VAL A 124 -11.86 28.96 47.38
CA VAL A 124 -13.01 28.09 47.65
C VAL A 124 -12.61 27.12 48.75
N ARG A 125 -13.15 27.29 49.96
CA ARG A 125 -12.77 26.48 51.15
C ARG A 125 -13.40 25.10 51.25
N ILE A 126 -14.44 24.83 50.45
CA ILE A 126 -15.22 23.58 50.49
C ILE A 126 -15.23 22.97 49.09
N PRO A 127 -14.94 21.67 48.91
CA PRO A 127 -15.06 20.95 47.64
C PRO A 127 -16.36 21.26 46.88
N ARG A 128 -16.25 21.78 45.65
CA ARG A 128 -17.39 22.05 44.76
C ARG A 128 -17.33 21.23 43.49
N LEU A 129 -18.50 20.79 43.02
CA LEU A 129 -18.65 20.02 41.78
C LEU A 129 -18.39 20.89 40.53
N VAL A 130 -17.48 20.44 39.66
CA VAL A 130 -17.18 21.04 38.35
C VAL A 130 -18.27 20.64 37.35
N LYS A 131 -19.42 21.32 37.40
CA LYS A 131 -20.65 20.96 36.65
C LYS A 131 -20.44 20.69 35.15
N ARG A 132 -19.52 21.41 34.50
CA ARG A 132 -19.17 21.28 33.07
C ARG A 132 -18.59 19.92 32.67
N LEU A 133 -18.15 19.08 33.63
CA LEU A 133 -17.59 17.75 33.36
C LEU A 133 -18.55 16.59 33.67
N CYS A 134 -19.74 16.87 34.21
CA CYS A 134 -20.71 15.83 34.59
C CYS A 134 -21.09 14.92 33.41
N ASP A 135 -21.24 15.50 32.22
CA ASP A 135 -21.67 14.78 31.02
C ASP A 135 -20.54 13.91 30.41
N HIS A 136 -19.29 14.16 30.81
CA HIS A 136 -18.09 13.56 30.21
C HIS A 136 -17.45 12.44 31.06
N ARG A 137 -18.04 12.04 32.20
CA ARG A 137 -17.60 10.91 33.06
C ARG A 137 -16.07 10.77 33.16
N ILE A 138 -15.44 11.59 33.99
CA ILE A 138 -13.98 11.65 34.10
C ILE A 138 -13.40 10.36 34.69
N SER A 139 -12.25 9.94 34.13
CA SER A 139 -11.49 8.76 34.56
C SER A 139 -10.21 9.11 35.32
N GLN A 140 -9.63 10.27 35.03
CA GLN A 140 -8.40 10.76 35.64
C GLN A 140 -8.39 12.30 35.62
N VAL A 141 -7.80 12.92 36.64
CA VAL A 141 -7.51 14.36 36.72
C VAL A 141 -6.06 14.56 37.13
N MET A 142 -5.41 15.57 36.59
CA MET A 142 -4.04 15.98 36.94
C MET A 142 -3.97 17.50 37.07
N CYS A 143 -3.33 17.98 38.14
CA CYS A 143 -3.16 19.40 38.45
C CYS A 143 -1.72 19.81 38.17
N GLY A 144 -1.53 20.84 37.37
CA GLY A 144 -0.27 21.57 37.30
C GLY A 144 -0.21 22.68 38.34
N ASN A 145 0.77 23.58 38.21
CA ASN A 145 0.96 24.69 39.14
C ASN A 145 -0.30 25.58 39.27
N GLN A 146 -0.87 26.04 38.14
CA GLN A 146 -2.06 26.92 38.07
C GLN A 146 -3.04 26.55 36.93
N HIS A 147 -3.05 25.28 36.52
CA HIS A 147 -3.96 24.74 35.50
C HIS A 147 -4.30 23.29 35.85
N CYS A 148 -5.35 22.74 35.21
CA CYS A 148 -5.77 21.35 35.38
C CYS A 148 -6.09 20.68 34.04
N ILE A 149 -5.96 19.36 34.05
CA ILE A 149 -6.22 18.45 32.95
C ILE A 149 -7.18 17.36 33.45
N ALA A 150 -8.21 17.03 32.68
CA ALA A 150 -9.03 15.83 32.91
C ALA A 150 -9.12 14.97 31.64
N LEU A 151 -9.15 13.65 31.84
CA LEU A 151 -9.35 12.64 30.80
C LEU A 151 -10.70 11.94 31.02
N SER A 152 -11.63 12.12 30.08
CA SER A 152 -12.93 11.43 30.08
C SER A 152 -12.81 9.95 29.73
N ARG A 153 -13.86 9.19 29.99
CA ARG A 153 -13.90 7.76 29.63
C ARG A 153 -13.92 7.50 28.12
N ASP A 154 -14.45 8.40 27.31
CA ASP A 154 -14.44 8.33 25.84
C ASP A 154 -13.13 8.83 25.20
N GLY A 155 -12.13 9.21 26.00
CA GLY A 155 -10.80 9.60 25.53
C GLY A 155 -10.65 11.09 25.18
N GLN A 156 -11.67 11.90 25.42
CA GLN A 156 -11.57 13.35 25.33
C GLN A 156 -10.71 13.91 26.47
N LEU A 157 -9.89 14.89 26.15
CA LEU A 157 -9.10 15.63 27.12
C LEU A 157 -9.72 17.02 27.32
N PHE A 158 -9.65 17.51 28.56
CA PHE A 158 -10.15 18.83 28.96
C PHE A 158 -9.09 19.59 29.71
N THR A 159 -8.93 20.89 29.41
CA THR A 159 -8.01 21.80 30.13
C THR A 159 -8.70 23.07 30.60
N TRP A 160 -8.23 23.61 31.72
CA TRP A 160 -8.63 24.92 32.25
C TRP A 160 -7.61 25.49 33.24
N GLY A 161 -7.78 26.76 33.59
CA GLY A 161 -6.86 27.53 34.43
C GLY A 161 -6.07 28.57 33.64
N GLN A 162 -4.87 28.88 34.11
CA GLN A 162 -4.02 29.91 33.54
C GLN A 162 -3.48 29.51 32.16
N ASN A 163 -3.38 30.45 31.19
CA ASN A 163 -2.81 30.19 29.85
C ASN A 163 -1.66 31.14 29.44
N THR A 164 -1.04 31.86 30.38
CA THR A 164 0.00 32.88 30.12
C THR A 164 1.24 32.38 29.38
N SER A 165 1.52 31.08 29.42
CA SER A 165 2.62 30.39 28.72
C SER A 165 2.13 29.43 27.63
N GLY A 166 0.83 29.46 27.29
CA GLY A 166 0.20 28.48 26.41
C GLY A 166 -0.10 27.14 27.09
N GLN A 167 -0.11 27.08 28.43
CA GLN A 167 -0.25 25.86 29.22
C GLN A 167 -1.66 25.25 29.25
N LEU A 168 -2.61 25.71 28.43
CA LEU A 168 -3.84 24.97 28.11
C LEU A 168 -3.80 24.35 26.71
N GLY A 169 -2.71 24.55 25.96
CA GLY A 169 -2.54 24.15 24.56
C GLY A 169 -3.67 24.60 23.62
N LEU A 170 -4.25 25.76 23.90
CA LEU A 170 -5.19 26.45 23.02
C LEU A 170 -4.49 27.38 22.01
N GLY A 171 -3.15 27.46 22.05
CA GLY A 171 -2.31 28.35 21.24
C GLY A 171 -1.75 29.54 22.03
N LYS A 172 -0.65 30.12 21.53
CA LYS A 172 -0.06 31.35 22.09
C LYS A 172 -0.92 32.56 21.68
N GLY A 173 -1.75 33.05 22.60
CA GLY A 173 -2.65 34.19 22.40
C GLY A 173 -4.01 34.04 23.08
N GLU A 174 -4.42 32.81 23.38
CA GLU A 174 -5.69 32.53 24.07
C GLU A 174 -5.64 32.89 25.56
N THR A 175 -6.75 33.42 26.09
CA THR A 175 -6.86 33.79 27.51
C THR A 175 -7.02 32.58 28.43
N SER A 176 -6.63 32.75 29.70
CA SER A 176 -6.91 31.78 30.78
C SER A 176 -8.39 31.40 30.82
N LYS A 177 -8.70 30.11 30.97
CA LYS A 177 -10.08 29.60 30.94
C LYS A 177 -10.59 29.28 32.33
N LEU A 178 -11.71 29.89 32.72
CA LEU A 178 -12.34 29.71 34.03
C LEU A 178 -13.15 28.40 34.17
N PHE A 179 -13.34 27.67 33.06
CA PHE A 179 -14.07 26.40 33.01
C PHE A 179 -13.38 25.41 32.06
N PRO A 180 -13.60 24.09 32.22
CA PRO A 180 -13.05 23.05 31.33
C PRO A 180 -13.44 23.25 29.86
N HIS A 181 -12.44 23.22 28.98
CA HIS A 181 -12.61 23.24 27.53
C HIS A 181 -12.05 21.97 26.89
N PRO A 182 -12.70 21.42 25.85
CA PRO A 182 -12.12 20.35 25.04
C PRO A 182 -10.76 20.76 24.47
N LEU A 183 -9.82 19.83 24.55
CA LEU A 183 -8.41 20.05 24.27
C LEU A 183 -8.08 20.05 22.77
N LYS A 184 -7.19 20.96 22.35
CA LYS A 184 -6.44 20.83 21.07
C LYS A 184 -4.95 20.49 21.27
N SER A 185 -4.36 20.77 22.44
CA SER A 185 -3.01 20.42 22.90
C SER A 185 -2.93 20.62 24.44
N LEU A 186 -1.96 20.05 25.19
CA LEU A 186 -1.83 20.20 26.67
C LEU A 186 -0.69 21.19 27.08
N ALA A 187 -0.07 20.97 28.25
CA ALA A 187 0.29 22.02 29.21
C ALA A 187 1.76 22.09 29.67
N ASP A 188 2.10 23.18 30.37
CA ASP A 188 3.39 23.53 31.02
C ASP A 188 4.63 22.95 30.35
N HIS A 189 5.14 21.77 30.75
CA HIS A 189 5.67 20.82 29.76
C HIS A 189 5.04 19.45 29.99
N SER A 190 4.28 18.98 29.01
CA SER A 190 3.46 17.78 29.08
C SER A 190 4.02 16.72 28.16
N PHE A 191 3.92 15.48 28.60
CA PHE A 191 4.36 14.32 27.85
C PHE A 191 3.23 13.30 27.74
N ALA A 192 3.08 12.68 26.57
CA ALA A 192 2.27 11.49 26.38
C ALA A 192 3.14 10.33 25.90
N LEU A 193 2.86 9.15 26.45
CA LEU A 193 3.48 7.89 26.07
C LEU A 193 2.45 7.04 25.31
N SER A 194 2.76 6.63 24.09
CA SER A 194 1.93 5.68 23.35
C SER A 194 2.13 4.25 23.88
N LEU A 195 1.17 3.37 23.59
CA LEU A 195 1.26 1.94 23.93
C LEU A 195 2.43 1.21 23.26
N SER A 196 2.96 1.74 22.16
CA SER A 196 4.18 1.24 21.50
C SER A 196 5.45 2.03 21.85
N GLY A 197 5.39 2.86 22.90
CA GLY A 197 6.55 3.53 23.48
C GLY A 197 6.99 4.82 22.79
N ALA A 198 6.22 5.33 21.81
CA ALA A 198 6.48 6.66 21.25
C ALA A 198 6.19 7.75 22.29
N VAL A 199 7.10 8.72 22.38
CA VAL A 199 7.06 9.78 23.39
C VAL A 199 6.83 11.13 22.72
N PHE A 200 5.69 11.74 23.02
CA PHE A 200 5.34 13.08 22.56
C PHE A 200 5.54 14.06 23.70
N GLY A 201 6.14 15.21 23.43
CA GLY A 201 6.36 16.27 24.42
C GLY A 201 6.04 17.65 23.84
N TRP A 202 5.47 18.54 24.64
CA TRP A 202 5.09 19.90 24.24
C TRP A 202 4.92 20.83 25.45
N GLY A 203 4.90 22.14 25.21
CA GLY A 203 4.86 23.19 26.23
C GLY A 203 6.14 24.04 26.28
N LYS A 204 6.35 24.73 27.41
CA LYS A 204 7.55 25.46 27.84
C LYS A 204 8.82 24.62 27.64
N ASN A 205 9.83 25.17 26.97
CA ASN A 205 11.09 24.46 26.71
C ASN A 205 12.35 25.26 27.10
N ARG A 206 12.21 26.27 27.97
CA ARG A 206 13.29 27.22 28.29
C ARG A 206 14.58 26.58 28.83
N ALA A 207 14.47 25.41 29.46
CA ALA A 207 15.60 24.62 29.98
C ALA A 207 16.03 23.46 29.06
N GLY A 208 15.30 23.18 27.97
CA GLY A 208 15.49 21.98 27.13
C GLY A 208 14.66 20.77 27.58
N GLN A 209 13.77 20.95 28.57
CA GLN A 209 12.97 19.89 29.22
C GLN A 209 12.08 19.03 28.31
N LEU A 210 11.83 19.45 27.06
CA LEU A 210 11.13 18.65 26.05
C LEU A 210 12.03 17.63 25.36
N GLY A 211 13.36 17.76 25.43
CA GLY A 211 14.29 16.85 24.74
C GLY A 211 14.27 16.96 23.21
N LEU A 212 13.85 18.10 22.66
CA LEU A 212 13.68 18.35 21.22
C LEU A 212 14.93 18.93 20.52
N ASN A 213 16.07 19.00 21.20
CA ASN A 213 17.32 19.64 20.76
C ASN A 213 17.24 21.18 20.60
N ASP A 214 16.32 21.83 21.31
CA ASP A 214 16.13 23.29 21.27
C ASP A 214 15.63 23.82 22.63
N LYS A 215 15.44 25.15 22.72
CA LYS A 215 14.84 25.84 23.88
C LYS A 215 13.51 26.56 23.56
N GLN A 216 12.85 26.22 22.46
CA GLN A 216 11.63 26.86 21.98
C GLN A 216 10.38 26.15 22.53
N ASP A 217 9.48 26.91 23.15
CA ASP A 217 8.21 26.35 23.61
C ASP A 217 7.38 25.82 22.42
N ARG A 218 6.77 24.64 22.57
CA ARG A 218 5.91 24.00 21.57
C ARG A 218 4.44 24.10 21.97
N ALA A 219 3.60 24.69 21.12
CA ALA A 219 2.17 24.84 21.40
C ALA A 219 1.33 23.58 21.04
N VAL A 220 1.93 22.58 20.38
CA VAL A 220 1.29 21.34 19.93
C VAL A 220 2.20 20.13 20.22
N PRO A 221 1.64 18.92 20.41
CA PRO A 221 2.44 17.70 20.62
C PRO A 221 3.53 17.49 19.57
N CYS A 222 4.78 17.38 20.01
CA CYS A 222 5.92 17.09 19.13
C CYS A 222 6.51 15.71 19.47
N HIS A 223 6.76 14.88 18.46
CA HIS A 223 7.34 13.55 18.67
C HIS A 223 8.85 13.64 18.97
N ILE A 224 9.27 13.14 20.14
CA ILE A 224 10.67 13.10 20.58
C ILE A 224 11.34 11.85 20.00
N LYS A 225 11.77 11.99 18.73
CA LYS A 225 12.36 10.92 17.92
C LYS A 225 13.51 10.16 18.61
N PHE A 226 14.26 10.82 19.48
CA PHE A 226 15.40 10.23 20.22
C PHE A 226 14.99 9.08 21.16
N LEU A 227 13.77 9.10 21.71
CA LEU A 227 13.29 8.09 22.66
C LEU A 227 12.64 6.87 21.99
N ARG A 228 12.36 6.93 20.68
CA ARG A 228 11.59 5.91 19.92
C ARG A 228 12.16 4.50 20.07
N SER A 229 13.49 4.34 20.04
CA SER A 229 14.17 3.04 20.15
C SER A 229 14.48 2.61 21.60
N GLN A 230 14.15 3.44 22.60
CA GLN A 230 14.62 3.25 23.99
C GLN A 230 13.60 2.49 24.88
N LYS A 231 12.48 2.02 24.32
CA LYS A 231 11.43 1.26 25.01
C LYS A 231 10.95 1.95 26.30
N VAL A 232 10.54 3.22 26.19
CA VAL A 232 10.02 4.00 27.32
C VAL A 232 8.72 3.36 27.81
N VAL A 233 8.61 3.15 29.13
CA VAL A 233 7.43 2.52 29.76
C VAL A 233 6.72 3.41 30.79
N TYR A 234 7.34 4.50 31.22
CA TYR A 234 6.77 5.46 32.16
C TYR A 234 7.45 6.83 32.00
N ILE A 235 6.76 7.92 32.33
CA ILE A 235 7.30 9.29 32.28
C ILE A 235 6.81 10.05 33.51
N SER A 236 7.69 10.87 34.09
CA SER A 236 7.37 11.80 35.18
C SER A 236 7.94 13.17 34.88
N CYS A 237 7.14 14.23 35.10
CA CYS A 237 7.54 15.62 34.84
C CYS A 237 7.77 16.35 36.18
N GLY A 238 8.92 17.01 36.31
CA GLY A 238 9.19 18.01 37.34
C GLY A 238 8.89 19.42 36.83
N ASP A 239 9.40 20.45 37.51
CA ASP A 239 9.09 21.86 37.22
C ASP A 239 9.90 22.41 36.02
N GLU A 240 11.16 21.99 35.87
CA GLU A 240 12.02 22.30 34.71
C GLU A 240 12.79 21.07 34.17
N HIS A 241 12.34 19.84 34.51
CA HIS A 241 12.94 18.60 34.02
C HIS A 241 11.89 17.51 33.77
N THR A 242 12.26 16.47 33.02
CA THR A 242 11.43 15.31 32.74
C THR A 242 12.28 14.05 32.85
N ALA A 243 11.79 13.03 33.56
CA ALA A 243 12.42 11.71 33.62
C ALA A 243 11.56 10.69 32.87
N ALA A 244 12.15 10.03 31.87
CA ALA A 244 11.54 8.91 31.16
C ALA A 244 12.16 7.60 31.66
N LEU A 245 11.33 6.66 32.11
CA LEU A 245 11.75 5.32 32.49
C LEU A 245 11.97 4.49 31.22
N THR A 246 13.22 4.47 30.78
CA THR A 246 13.78 3.36 30.00
C THR A 246 14.44 2.38 30.99
N LYS A 247 15.18 1.37 30.54
CA LYS A 247 15.91 0.50 31.49
C LYS A 247 16.99 1.23 32.33
N LEU A 248 17.36 2.49 32.03
CA LEU A 248 18.51 3.22 32.61
C LEU A 248 18.21 4.77 32.65
N GLY A 249 18.43 5.52 33.76
CA GLY A 249 17.89 6.90 34.07
C GLY A 249 18.64 8.16 33.50
N HIS A 250 18.93 9.25 34.27
CA HIS A 250 20.00 10.27 33.99
C HIS A 250 20.56 11.08 35.22
N GLY A 251 21.83 11.57 35.20
CA GLY A 251 22.54 12.26 36.31
C GLY A 251 23.51 13.39 35.89
N SER A 252 23.05 14.65 35.96
CA SER A 252 23.80 15.89 35.69
C SER A 252 23.05 17.08 36.32
N THR A 253 23.70 18.25 36.46
CA THR A 253 23.07 19.51 36.92
C THR A 253 23.05 20.62 35.86
N ASN A 254 23.46 20.31 34.62
CA ASN A 254 23.42 21.25 33.50
C ASN A 254 22.14 21.08 32.67
N ASN A 255 21.66 22.16 32.07
CA ASN A 255 20.54 22.12 31.11
C ASN A 255 20.99 21.41 29.82
N GLU A 256 20.50 20.21 29.57
CA GLU A 256 20.77 19.42 28.37
C GLU A 256 19.55 19.46 27.41
N LEU A 257 19.80 19.61 26.11
CA LEU A 257 18.74 19.80 25.09
C LEU A 257 18.16 18.48 24.55
N LEU A 258 18.80 17.36 24.86
CA LEU A 258 18.45 16.00 24.42
C LEU A 258 18.39 15.06 25.64
N PRO A 259 17.55 14.01 25.62
CA PRO A 259 17.54 13.01 26.68
C PRO A 259 18.88 12.26 26.78
N ARG A 260 19.38 12.03 27.99
CA ARG A 260 20.64 11.32 28.27
C ARG A 260 20.40 10.16 29.26
N ARG A 261 21.42 9.34 29.55
CA ARG A 261 21.33 8.04 30.25
C ARG A 261 22.16 7.97 31.54
N VAL A 262 21.59 7.57 32.69
CA VAL A 262 22.31 7.24 33.96
C VAL A 262 23.09 5.98 33.66
N LEU A 263 24.38 6.04 33.96
CA LEU A 263 25.26 4.88 33.87
C LEU A 263 25.34 4.16 35.23
N GLU A 264 25.12 4.90 36.31
CA GLU A 264 25.22 4.52 37.72
C GLU A 264 24.14 3.53 38.22
N LEU A 265 22.97 3.46 37.55
CA LEU A 265 21.92 2.46 37.81
C LEU A 265 21.91 1.35 36.75
N MET A 266 22.91 1.28 35.87
CA MET A 266 22.93 0.26 34.81
C MET A 266 23.02 -1.16 35.38
N GLY A 267 22.19 -2.06 34.85
CA GLY A 267 22.08 -3.43 35.32
C GLY A 267 21.07 -3.64 36.46
N THR A 268 20.49 -2.57 37.01
CA THR A 268 19.40 -2.66 38.00
C THR A 268 18.03 -2.46 37.34
N GLU A 269 17.02 -3.25 37.74
CA GLU A 269 15.64 -3.05 37.25
C GLU A 269 14.95 -1.98 38.12
N VAL A 270 14.80 -0.78 37.57
CA VAL A 270 13.97 0.28 38.15
C VAL A 270 12.52 0.06 37.71
N SER A 271 11.58 -0.04 38.66
CA SER A 271 10.16 -0.29 38.34
C SER A 271 9.28 0.95 38.37
N GLN A 272 9.69 1.98 39.11
CA GLN A 272 8.95 3.23 39.29
C GLN A 272 9.93 4.40 39.43
N ILE A 273 9.55 5.55 38.90
CA ILE A 273 10.21 6.83 39.10
C ILE A 273 9.18 7.91 39.43
N THR A 274 9.58 8.95 40.14
CA THR A 274 8.75 10.16 40.32
C THR A 274 9.63 11.40 40.43
N CYS A 275 9.18 12.52 39.86
CA CYS A 275 9.85 13.80 39.91
C CYS A 275 9.13 14.76 40.87
N GLY A 276 9.88 15.34 41.80
CA GLY A 276 9.49 16.60 42.42
C GLY A 276 9.87 17.79 41.52
N ARG A 277 9.83 19.03 42.05
CA ARG A 277 10.16 20.22 41.23
C ARG A 277 11.55 20.15 40.58
N HIS A 278 12.57 19.81 41.38
CA HIS A 278 13.98 19.77 40.97
C HIS A 278 14.73 18.53 41.52
N HIS A 279 14.04 17.41 41.71
CA HIS A 279 14.64 16.14 42.12
C HIS A 279 13.85 14.94 41.60
N THR A 280 14.50 13.79 41.50
CA THR A 280 13.91 12.53 41.05
C THR A 280 14.13 11.44 42.10
N LEU A 281 13.12 10.60 42.32
CA LEU A 281 13.18 9.37 43.09
C LEU A 281 13.02 8.17 42.14
N ALA A 282 13.76 7.09 42.38
CA ALA A 282 13.71 5.84 41.62
C ALA A 282 13.66 4.63 42.56
N PHE A 283 12.74 3.69 42.33
CA PHE A 283 12.59 2.48 43.16
C PHE A 283 13.13 1.23 42.44
N VAL A 284 13.94 0.45 43.15
CA VAL A 284 14.63 -0.75 42.63
C VAL A 284 14.16 -1.99 43.41
N PRO A 285 13.14 -2.74 42.92
CA PRO A 285 12.52 -3.84 43.66
C PRO A 285 13.47 -4.97 44.08
N SER A 286 14.51 -5.24 43.28
CA SER A 286 15.50 -6.28 43.60
C SER A 286 16.30 -6.01 44.88
N SER A 287 16.39 -4.74 45.28
CA SER A 287 17.07 -4.29 46.50
C SER A 287 16.11 -3.81 47.59
N GLY A 288 14.85 -3.51 47.24
CA GLY A 288 13.91 -2.80 48.12
C GLY A 288 14.26 -1.33 48.38
N MET A 289 15.33 -0.81 47.78
CA MET A 289 15.82 0.56 48.02
C MET A 289 15.15 1.58 47.10
N VAL A 290 15.00 2.80 47.64
CA VAL A 290 14.70 4.00 46.88
C VAL A 290 16.00 4.79 46.73
N TYR A 291 16.29 5.26 45.52
CA TYR A 291 17.39 6.17 45.21
C TYR A 291 16.84 7.57 44.91
N ALA A 292 17.55 8.60 45.37
CA ALA A 292 17.18 10.01 45.21
C ALA A 292 18.34 10.81 44.62
N PHE A 293 18.03 11.75 43.72
CA PHE A 293 19.01 12.67 43.13
C PHE A 293 18.37 13.99 42.69
N GLY A 294 19.18 15.05 42.57
CA GLY A 294 18.77 16.43 42.31
C GLY A 294 18.98 17.35 43.51
N CYS A 295 18.17 18.40 43.60
CA CYS A 295 18.23 19.41 44.64
C CYS A 295 17.78 18.86 46.01
N ASN A 296 18.43 19.29 47.09
CA ASN A 296 18.22 18.83 48.47
C ASN A 296 18.18 19.97 49.52
N SER A 297 18.01 21.23 49.11
CA SER A 297 18.11 22.40 50.02
C SER A 297 17.12 22.40 51.21
N HIS A 298 16.07 21.58 51.15
CA HIS A 298 15.05 21.40 52.19
C HIS A 298 14.94 19.93 52.65
N GLY A 299 15.97 19.10 52.44
CA GLY A 299 15.99 17.69 52.84
C GLY A 299 15.15 16.75 51.97
N GLN A 300 14.65 17.22 50.82
CA GLN A 300 13.74 16.46 49.96
C GLN A 300 14.30 15.13 49.40
N LEU A 301 15.62 14.90 49.45
CA LEU A 301 16.21 13.62 49.04
C LEU A 301 16.17 12.54 50.14
N GLY A 302 15.93 12.88 51.41
CA GLY A 302 15.85 11.89 52.49
C GLY A 302 17.16 11.17 52.82
N ILE A 303 18.31 11.77 52.46
CA ILE A 303 19.66 11.17 52.62
C ILE A 303 20.35 11.51 53.96
N GLY A 304 19.72 12.31 54.82
CA GLY A 304 20.24 12.68 56.14
C GLY A 304 21.39 13.68 56.16
N ILE A 305 21.71 14.31 55.03
CA ILE A 305 22.70 15.38 54.91
C ILE A 305 22.14 16.56 54.09
N LEU A 306 22.71 17.75 54.31
CA LEU A 306 22.50 18.94 53.48
C LEU A 306 23.46 18.91 52.29
N GLY A 307 22.91 19.09 51.08
CA GLY A 307 23.69 19.11 49.83
C GLY A 307 22.98 18.36 48.70
N ASP A 308 23.00 18.94 47.50
CA ASP A 308 22.39 18.38 46.29
C ASP A 308 23.16 17.12 45.84
N ALA A 309 22.44 16.07 45.41
CA ALA A 309 23.06 14.83 44.95
C ALA A 309 23.00 14.74 43.41
N ARG A 310 24.17 14.72 42.75
CA ARG A 310 24.26 14.67 41.28
C ARG A 310 24.04 13.27 40.70
N SER A 311 24.28 12.25 41.51
CA SER A 311 24.13 10.82 41.18
C SER A 311 23.08 10.18 42.10
N PRO A 312 22.38 9.12 41.67
CA PRO A 312 21.41 8.40 42.49
C PRO A 312 22.01 7.93 43.81
N PHE A 313 21.49 8.44 44.93
CA PHE A 313 21.97 8.11 46.28
C PHE A 313 20.87 7.37 47.06
N PRO A 314 21.17 6.29 47.79
CA PRO A 314 20.14 5.56 48.54
C PRO A 314 19.52 6.44 49.64
N VAL A 315 18.19 6.50 49.66
CA VAL A 315 17.42 7.15 50.73
C VAL A 315 17.68 6.41 52.06
N LYS A 316 17.92 7.14 53.15
CA LYS A 316 18.20 6.52 54.46
C LYS A 316 16.93 5.89 55.05
N THR A 317 16.76 4.59 54.89
CA THR A 317 15.64 3.84 55.46
C THR A 317 16.10 2.85 56.54
N SER A 318 16.41 3.36 57.73
CA SER A 318 16.75 2.56 58.93
C SER A 318 15.61 1.67 59.45
N LEU A 319 14.42 1.75 58.86
CA LEU A 319 13.18 1.08 59.28
C LEU A 319 12.70 -0.05 58.33
N LEU A 320 13.38 -0.29 57.20
CA LEU A 320 13.02 -1.39 56.28
C LEU A 320 13.70 -2.73 56.62
N THR A 321 14.60 -2.77 57.61
CA THR A 321 15.32 -3.96 58.07
C THR A 321 14.51 -4.83 59.06
N GLY A 322 13.17 -4.85 58.93
CA GLY A 322 12.26 -5.71 59.68
C GLY A 322 11.76 -6.87 58.81
N HIS A 323 11.96 -8.11 59.26
CA HIS A 323 11.73 -9.36 58.52
C HIS A 323 10.57 -9.39 57.50
N PHE A 324 10.91 -9.34 56.20
CA PHE A 324 10.14 -10.08 55.20
C PHE A 324 10.38 -11.58 55.42
N HIS A 325 9.48 -12.25 56.13
CA HIS A 325 9.51 -13.71 56.21
C HIS A 325 9.33 -14.31 54.81
N ARG A 326 10.34 -15.06 54.36
CA ARG A 326 10.23 -15.93 53.18
C ARG A 326 9.24 -17.06 53.47
N THR A 327 7.98 -16.88 53.10
CA THR A 327 7.00 -17.96 52.98
C THR A 327 6.49 -18.06 51.55
N GLY A 328 6.76 -19.21 50.92
CA GLY A 328 6.20 -19.59 49.62
C GLY A 328 6.87 -18.99 48.38
N ARG A 329 7.33 -19.86 47.46
CA ARG A 329 7.59 -19.49 46.06
C ARG A 329 6.25 -19.28 45.34
N GLN A 330 5.61 -18.14 45.53
CA GLN A 330 4.71 -17.58 44.52
C GLN A 330 5.42 -16.43 43.83
N LYS A 331 5.45 -16.43 42.50
CA LYS A 331 5.81 -15.24 41.71
C LYS A 331 4.68 -14.23 41.87
N ALA A 332 4.71 -13.49 42.98
CA ALA A 332 3.84 -12.33 43.16
C ALA A 332 4.17 -11.32 42.05
N LYS A 333 3.33 -11.29 41.01
CA LYS A 333 3.32 -10.19 40.04
C LYS A 333 2.98 -8.92 40.83
N VAL A 334 3.99 -8.17 41.26
CA VAL A 334 3.78 -6.79 41.71
C VAL A 334 3.08 -6.09 40.54
N PRO A 335 1.85 -5.58 40.72
CA PRO A 335 1.14 -4.97 39.61
C PRO A 335 1.94 -3.75 39.16
N ARG A 336 2.42 -3.76 37.91
CA ARG A 336 2.84 -2.53 37.26
C ARG A 336 1.62 -1.60 37.29
N GLN A 337 1.65 -0.58 38.13
CA GLN A 337 0.65 0.50 38.14
C GLN A 337 0.87 1.43 36.94
N THR A 338 0.89 0.85 35.74
CA THR A 338 0.40 1.55 34.55
C THR A 338 -1.08 1.76 34.77
N ILE A 339 -1.44 2.98 35.21
CA ILE A 339 -2.83 3.42 35.34
C ILE A 339 -3.38 3.56 33.92
N PHE A 340 -3.79 2.45 33.33
CA PHE A 340 -4.63 2.48 32.15
C PHE A 340 -5.99 3.06 32.57
N PRO A 341 -6.50 4.11 31.88
CA PRO A 341 -7.87 4.54 32.09
C PRO A 341 -8.79 3.34 31.77
N LYS A 342 -9.64 2.94 32.73
CA LYS A 342 -10.42 1.70 32.66
C LYS A 342 -11.43 1.62 31.50
N SER A 343 -11.51 2.64 30.64
CA SER A 343 -12.54 2.80 29.61
C SER A 343 -12.09 2.58 28.17
N LEU A 344 -10.82 2.83 27.84
CA LEU A 344 -10.23 2.52 26.53
C LEU A 344 -9.17 1.44 26.74
N SER A 345 -9.34 0.29 26.10
CA SER A 345 -8.44 -0.85 26.27
C SER A 345 -8.55 -1.77 25.04
N PRO A 346 -7.58 -2.68 24.83
CA PRO A 346 -7.58 -3.62 23.71
C PRO A 346 -8.90 -4.36 23.52
N ILE A 347 -9.22 -4.62 22.25
CA ILE A 347 -10.28 -5.52 21.81
C ILE A 347 -9.63 -6.90 21.65
N ASN A 348 -10.10 -7.87 22.45
CA ASN A 348 -9.61 -9.24 22.40
C ASN A 348 -10.79 -10.22 22.43
N TYR A 349 -10.51 -11.51 22.25
CA TYR A 349 -11.52 -12.58 22.24
C TYR A 349 -12.40 -12.58 23.51
N GLU A 350 -11.78 -12.48 24.69
CA GLU A 350 -12.48 -12.50 25.98
C GLU A 350 -13.49 -11.35 26.08
N ARG A 351 -13.11 -10.17 25.61
CA ARG A 351 -13.96 -8.97 25.61
C ARG A 351 -15.08 -9.05 24.60
N LEU A 352 -14.81 -9.53 23.38
CA LEU A 352 -15.86 -9.80 22.39
C LEU A 352 -16.89 -10.80 22.94
N ASN A 353 -16.44 -11.87 23.60
CA ASN A 353 -17.34 -12.84 24.23
C ASN A 353 -18.09 -12.24 25.43
N SER A 354 -17.46 -11.36 26.21
CA SER A 354 -18.13 -10.60 27.29
C SER A 354 -19.23 -9.68 26.74
N TRP A 355 -18.99 -8.97 25.65
CA TRP A 355 -20.02 -8.16 24.98
C TRP A 355 -21.13 -9.01 24.39
N ARG A 356 -20.80 -10.14 23.75
CA ARG A 356 -21.78 -11.10 23.24
C ARG A 356 -22.71 -11.59 24.34
N LEU A 357 -22.16 -12.04 25.48
CA LEU A 357 -22.94 -12.47 26.64
C LEU A 357 -23.80 -11.33 27.20
N LYS A 358 -23.25 -10.12 27.34
CA LYS A 358 -24.01 -8.95 27.81
C LYS A 358 -25.18 -8.57 26.91
N LEU A 359 -25.03 -8.72 25.59
CA LEU A 359 -26.10 -8.50 24.60
C LEU A 359 -27.14 -9.63 24.59
N MET A 360 -26.75 -10.85 24.94
CA MET A 360 -27.69 -11.99 25.06
C MET A 360 -28.53 -11.92 26.34
N TYR A 361 -27.94 -11.62 27.51
CA TYR A 361 -28.68 -11.53 28.77
C TYR A 361 -29.61 -10.31 28.87
N SER A 362 -29.55 -9.37 27.92
CA SER A 362 -30.35 -8.15 27.91
C SER A 362 -31.74 -8.26 27.26
N THR A 363 -32.17 -9.44 26.80
CA THR A 363 -33.47 -9.59 26.12
C THR A 363 -34.65 -9.89 27.04
N ASP A 364 -34.41 -10.29 28.31
CA ASP A 364 -35.42 -10.97 29.15
C ASP A 364 -36.08 -10.11 30.26
N SER A 365 -35.96 -8.78 30.27
CA SER A 365 -36.67 -7.95 31.27
C SER A 365 -36.93 -6.49 30.85
N SER A 366 -38.02 -5.92 31.37
CA SER A 366 -38.51 -4.57 31.04
C SER A 366 -37.70 -3.41 31.67
N VAL A 367 -36.81 -3.69 32.62
CA VAL A 367 -35.94 -2.68 33.27
C VAL A 367 -34.73 -2.31 32.38
N ILE A 368 -34.58 -2.95 31.21
CA ILE A 368 -33.28 -3.05 30.53
C ILE A 368 -32.98 -1.90 29.55
N PHE A 369 -33.95 -1.14 29.02
CA PHE A 369 -33.70 -0.17 27.93
C PHE A 369 -32.55 0.82 28.21
N PHE A 370 -32.53 1.46 29.39
CA PHE A 370 -31.44 2.37 29.76
C PHE A 370 -30.09 1.66 29.96
N VAL A 371 -30.09 0.43 30.48
CA VAL A 371 -28.88 -0.37 30.67
C VAL A 371 -28.33 -0.87 29.34
N LEU A 372 -29.20 -1.27 28.41
CA LEU A 372 -28.86 -1.68 27.05
C LEU A 372 -28.30 -0.51 26.24
N CYS A 373 -28.95 0.65 26.24
CA CYS A 373 -28.43 1.88 25.63
C CYS A 373 -27.06 2.26 26.21
N PHE A 374 -26.90 2.13 27.53
CA PHE A 374 -25.61 2.39 28.16
C PHE A 374 -24.51 1.40 27.71
N LEU A 375 -24.79 0.10 27.72
CA LEU A 375 -23.85 -0.94 27.25
C LEU A 375 -23.51 -0.80 25.76
N LEU A 376 -24.50 -0.49 24.92
CA LEU A 376 -24.28 -0.22 23.49
C LEU A 376 -23.40 1.01 23.30
N SER A 377 -23.59 2.08 24.09
CA SER A 377 -22.72 3.27 24.00
C SER A 377 -21.26 2.96 24.36
N GLU A 378 -20.99 2.15 25.39
CA GLU A 378 -19.62 1.73 25.72
C GLU A 378 -19.00 0.86 24.60
N ILE A 379 -19.78 -0.03 23.97
CA ILE A 379 -19.33 -0.86 22.85
C ILE A 379 -19.02 0.02 21.62
N ILE A 380 -19.90 0.96 21.27
CA ILE A 380 -19.73 1.88 20.14
C ILE A 380 -18.46 2.71 20.31
N ILE A 381 -18.26 3.32 21.48
CA ILE A 381 -17.07 4.16 21.78
C ILE A 381 -15.76 3.39 21.57
N GLN A 382 -15.72 2.09 21.85
CA GLN A 382 -14.52 1.29 21.63
C GLN A 382 -14.36 0.81 20.19
N LEU A 383 -15.45 0.46 19.50
CA LEU A 383 -15.42 0.06 18.08
C LEU A 383 -15.15 1.25 17.14
N SER A 384 -15.52 2.47 17.52
CA SER A 384 -15.22 3.70 16.77
C SER A 384 -13.84 4.33 17.10
N SER A 385 -13.10 3.79 18.07
CA SER A 385 -11.81 4.33 18.48
C SER A 385 -10.64 3.71 17.72
N THR A 386 -9.95 4.51 16.89
CA THR A 386 -8.70 4.12 16.21
C THR A 386 -7.64 3.62 17.20
N ALA A 387 -7.59 4.21 18.40
CA ALA A 387 -6.65 3.84 19.46
C ALA A 387 -6.92 2.43 20.02
N CYS A 388 -8.19 2.03 20.19
CA CYS A 388 -8.54 0.68 20.62
C CYS A 388 -8.06 -0.37 19.62
N TRP A 389 -8.32 -0.17 18.33
CA TRP A 389 -7.86 -1.09 17.27
C TRP A 389 -6.34 -1.16 17.18
N ASN A 390 -5.64 -0.01 17.15
CA ASN A 390 -4.18 0.04 17.11
C ASN A 390 -3.53 -0.62 18.35
N ALA A 391 -4.17 -0.54 19.51
CA ALA A 391 -3.72 -1.18 20.75
C ALA A 391 -3.94 -2.71 20.78
N SER A 392 -4.85 -3.23 19.95
CA SER A 392 -5.31 -4.62 20.03
C SER A 392 -4.34 -5.63 19.42
N PHE A 393 -3.52 -5.18 18.46
CA PHE A 393 -2.72 -6.06 17.61
C PHE A 393 -1.22 -5.72 17.64
N LEU A 394 -0.75 -5.07 18.71
CA LEU A 394 0.68 -4.77 18.87
C LEU A 394 1.49 -6.06 18.95
N ASP A 395 2.53 -6.18 18.12
CA ASP A 395 3.38 -7.37 18.09
C ASP A 395 4.29 -7.43 19.32
N GLN A 396 3.98 -8.39 20.21
CA GLN A 396 4.71 -8.63 21.46
C GLN A 396 5.90 -9.58 21.27
N SER A 397 6.07 -10.20 20.11
CA SER A 397 7.27 -10.99 19.80
C SER A 397 8.48 -10.06 19.69
N ASP A 398 9.59 -10.42 20.35
CA ASP A 398 10.85 -9.64 20.43
C ASP A 398 10.69 -8.09 20.56
N ASP A 399 9.68 -7.64 21.33
CA ASP A 399 9.36 -6.23 21.51
C ASP A 399 9.21 -5.44 20.17
N VAL A 400 8.76 -6.10 19.09
CA VAL A 400 8.70 -5.55 17.72
C VAL A 400 7.77 -4.32 17.63
N HIS A 401 6.72 -4.24 18.43
CA HIS A 401 5.87 -3.04 18.54
C HIS A 401 6.64 -1.75 18.87
N PHE A 402 7.75 -1.81 19.63
CA PHE A 402 8.62 -0.64 19.88
C PHE A 402 9.50 -0.26 18.68
N LYS A 403 9.67 -1.16 17.70
CA LYS A 403 10.48 -0.94 16.49
C LYS A 403 9.70 -0.26 15.35
N THR A 404 8.43 0.12 15.57
CA THR A 404 7.55 0.70 14.54
C THR A 404 8.16 1.93 13.87
N ASN A 405 8.16 1.93 12.53
CA ASN A 405 8.79 2.95 11.68
C ASN A 405 8.20 2.91 10.24
N PRO A 406 8.57 3.83 9.32
CA PRO A 406 8.08 3.86 7.93
C PRO A 406 8.24 2.60 7.08
N LYS A 407 9.01 1.59 7.53
CA LYS A 407 9.16 0.27 6.90
C LYS A 407 8.46 -0.85 7.68
N MET A 408 8.33 -0.74 9.00
CA MET A 408 7.71 -1.78 9.84
C MET A 408 6.52 -1.23 10.65
N PRO A 409 5.29 -1.75 10.48
CA PRO A 409 4.12 -1.27 11.22
C PRO A 409 4.10 -1.69 12.70
N GLY A 410 4.78 -2.79 13.07
CA GLY A 410 4.84 -3.31 14.44
C GLY A 410 3.50 -3.84 14.97
N ILE A 411 2.70 -4.42 14.08
CA ILE A 411 1.43 -5.10 14.39
C ILE A 411 1.47 -6.54 13.88
N ASP A 412 0.80 -7.44 14.59
CA ASP A 412 0.57 -8.81 14.13
C ASP A 412 -0.71 -8.89 13.28
N LEU A 413 -0.54 -8.97 11.96
CA LEU A 413 -1.63 -9.12 11.00
C LEU A 413 -2.35 -10.48 11.12
N ASN A 414 -1.73 -11.52 11.67
CA ASN A 414 -2.40 -12.81 11.89
C ASN A 414 -3.40 -12.71 13.05
N SER A 415 -3.05 -12.01 14.13
CA SER A 415 -4.00 -11.66 15.20
C SER A 415 -5.18 -10.80 14.70
N VAL A 416 -4.95 -9.89 13.74
CA VAL A 416 -6.03 -9.13 13.07
C VAL A 416 -7.00 -10.09 12.36
N ARG A 417 -6.48 -10.98 11.52
CA ARG A 417 -7.28 -11.99 10.77
C ARG A 417 -8.10 -12.87 11.73
N LEU A 418 -7.46 -13.46 12.74
CA LEU A 418 -8.11 -14.36 13.69
C LEU A 418 -9.24 -13.69 14.47
N LEU A 419 -9.09 -12.40 14.81
CA LEU A 419 -10.15 -11.63 15.47
C LEU A 419 -11.33 -11.38 14.51
N PHE A 420 -11.05 -11.00 13.26
CA PHE A 420 -12.12 -10.75 12.27
C PHE A 420 -12.82 -12.04 11.84
N GLU A 421 -12.10 -13.15 11.63
CA GLU A 421 -12.71 -14.47 11.40
C GLU A 421 -13.61 -14.88 12.57
N THR A 422 -13.22 -14.55 13.81
CA THR A 422 -14.06 -14.79 14.98
C THR A 422 -15.31 -13.91 14.98
N LEU A 423 -15.18 -12.62 14.65
CA LEU A 423 -16.32 -11.71 14.49
C LEU A 423 -17.27 -12.13 13.36
N SER A 424 -16.76 -12.79 12.33
CA SER A 424 -17.57 -13.33 11.22
C SER A 424 -18.32 -14.63 11.56
N LYS A 425 -18.07 -15.27 12.72
CA LYS A 425 -18.82 -16.46 13.13
C LYS A 425 -20.27 -16.08 13.46
N PRO A 426 -21.28 -16.93 13.13
CA PRO A 426 -22.71 -16.61 13.35
C PRO A 426 -23.05 -16.17 14.78
N ALA A 427 -22.32 -16.67 15.79
CA ALA A 427 -22.49 -16.28 17.19
C ALA A 427 -22.20 -14.80 17.49
N PHE A 428 -21.49 -14.08 16.62
CA PHE A 428 -21.09 -12.68 16.80
C PHE A 428 -21.78 -11.72 15.80
N SER A 429 -22.78 -12.19 15.04
CA SER A 429 -23.45 -11.43 13.97
C SER A 429 -23.93 -10.03 14.39
N GLY A 430 -24.59 -9.89 15.55
CA GLY A 430 -25.03 -8.60 16.06
C GLY A 430 -23.88 -7.63 16.44
N LEU A 431 -22.73 -8.16 16.85
CA LEU A 431 -21.52 -7.36 17.07
C LEU A 431 -20.85 -6.96 15.75
N LEU A 432 -20.88 -7.84 14.74
CA LEU A 432 -20.38 -7.54 13.39
C LEU A 432 -21.20 -6.45 12.70
N GLU A 433 -22.54 -6.49 12.83
CA GLU A 433 -23.41 -5.42 12.33
C GLU A 433 -23.12 -4.09 13.05
N GLN A 434 -22.96 -4.12 14.38
CA GLN A 434 -22.66 -2.91 15.16
C GLN A 434 -21.25 -2.35 14.85
N ALA A 435 -20.27 -3.21 14.62
CA ALA A 435 -18.93 -2.81 14.16
C ALA A 435 -19.00 -2.17 12.76
N THR A 436 -19.75 -2.77 11.83
CA THR A 436 -19.95 -2.22 10.48
C THR A 436 -20.58 -0.83 10.53
N LYS A 437 -21.66 -0.63 11.31
CA LYS A 437 -22.28 0.68 11.53
C LYS A 437 -21.32 1.69 12.17
N SER A 438 -20.49 1.26 13.11
CA SER A 438 -19.48 2.12 13.74
C SER A 438 -18.36 2.50 12.76
N PHE A 439 -18.01 1.62 11.83
CA PHE A 439 -17.02 1.92 10.79
C PHE A 439 -17.56 2.89 9.73
N GLU A 440 -18.78 2.66 9.25
CA GLU A 440 -19.49 3.51 8.28
C GLU A 440 -19.74 4.93 8.83
N SER A 441 -20.32 5.05 10.03
CA SER A 441 -20.82 6.34 10.55
C SER A 441 -19.82 7.15 11.37
N LEU A 442 -18.80 6.51 11.97
CA LEU A 442 -17.87 7.16 12.91
C LEU A 442 -16.41 7.00 12.49
N LEU A 443 -15.90 5.77 12.36
CA LEU A 443 -14.46 5.53 12.22
C LEU A 443 -13.89 6.05 10.89
N ILE A 444 -14.43 5.59 9.74
CA ILE A 444 -13.89 5.94 8.41
C ILE A 444 -14.02 7.44 8.10
N PRO A 445 -15.15 8.12 8.41
CA PRO A 445 -15.25 9.56 8.22
C PRO A 445 -14.28 10.39 9.07
N GLN A 446 -13.83 9.87 10.22
CA GLN A 446 -12.91 10.56 11.15
C GLN A 446 -11.42 10.27 10.87
N LEU A 447 -11.08 9.49 9.84
CA LEU A 447 -9.69 9.19 9.50
C LEU A 447 -8.94 10.46 9.00
N PRO A 448 -7.84 10.88 9.66
CA PRO A 448 -7.17 12.14 9.33
C PRO A 448 -6.27 12.03 8.09
N HIS A 449 -6.25 13.10 7.30
CA HIS A 449 -5.41 13.26 6.10
C HIS A 449 -3.90 13.34 6.42
N SER A 450 -3.57 13.92 7.58
CA SER A 450 -2.21 14.03 8.11
C SER A 450 -2.14 13.43 9.52
N PRO A 451 -1.93 12.10 9.66
CA PRO A 451 -1.84 11.47 10.98
C PRO A 451 -0.56 11.89 11.73
N PRO A 452 -0.62 12.10 13.06
CA PRO A 452 0.44 12.77 13.82
C PRO A 452 1.74 11.96 14.00
N ASP A 453 1.70 10.63 13.90
CA ASP A 453 2.85 9.74 13.73
C ASP A 453 2.44 8.51 12.92
N VAL A 454 3.41 7.77 12.39
CA VAL A 454 3.18 6.50 11.68
C VAL A 454 2.44 5.47 12.53
N GLU A 455 2.49 5.51 13.87
CA GLU A 455 1.65 4.63 14.70
C GLU A 455 0.15 4.75 14.43
N ALA A 456 -0.34 5.95 14.08
CA ALA A 456 -1.74 6.17 13.74
C ALA A 456 -2.13 5.53 12.39
N MET A 457 -1.15 5.29 11.49
CA MET A 457 -1.38 4.69 10.17
C MET A 457 -1.80 3.21 10.23
N ARG A 458 -1.52 2.51 11.34
CA ARG A 458 -1.83 1.08 11.51
C ARG A 458 -3.30 0.75 11.23
N ILE A 459 -4.21 1.69 11.50
CA ILE A 459 -5.65 1.51 11.27
C ILE A 459 -6.00 1.24 9.80
N TYR A 460 -5.25 1.81 8.84
CA TYR A 460 -5.48 1.56 7.41
C TYR A 460 -5.13 0.12 7.03
N LEU A 461 -4.09 -0.47 7.63
CA LEU A 461 -3.77 -1.90 7.47
C LEU A 461 -4.81 -2.78 8.15
N ILE A 462 -5.19 -2.46 9.38
CA ILE A 462 -6.20 -3.23 10.15
C ILE A 462 -7.52 -3.26 9.37
N LEU A 463 -8.02 -2.11 8.89
CA LEU A 463 -9.27 -2.05 8.14
C LEU A 463 -9.19 -2.82 6.82
N SER A 464 -8.04 -2.87 6.13
CA SER A 464 -7.91 -3.60 4.86
C SER A 464 -8.17 -5.12 4.95
N GLU A 465 -8.06 -5.71 6.15
CA GLU A 465 -8.37 -7.13 6.39
C GLU A 465 -9.83 -7.37 6.82
N TYR A 466 -10.67 -6.33 6.92
CA TYR A 466 -12.04 -6.46 7.41
C TYR A 466 -12.95 -7.22 6.41
N PRO A 467 -13.52 -8.39 6.75
CA PRO A 467 -14.20 -9.26 5.79
C PRO A 467 -15.42 -8.63 5.11
N ALA A 468 -16.16 -7.77 5.80
CA ALA A 468 -17.38 -7.17 5.27
C ALA A 468 -17.13 -6.14 4.14
N LEU A 469 -15.88 -5.71 3.91
CA LEU A 469 -15.51 -4.89 2.75
C LEU A 469 -15.70 -5.62 1.41
N ARG A 470 -15.77 -6.96 1.43
CA ARG A 470 -15.92 -7.83 0.25
C ARG A 470 -17.38 -8.11 -0.13
N ASP A 471 -18.34 -7.75 0.70
CA ASP A 471 -19.78 -7.86 0.36
C ASP A 471 -20.17 -6.67 -0.53
N SER A 472 -20.75 -6.97 -1.70
CA SER A 472 -21.19 -5.95 -2.66
C SER A 472 -22.20 -4.95 -2.09
N LYS A 473 -22.96 -5.35 -1.07
CA LYS A 473 -23.88 -4.46 -0.32
C LYS A 473 -23.15 -3.32 0.39
N ASN A 474 -21.89 -3.53 0.76
CA ASN A 474 -21.09 -2.59 1.54
C ASN A 474 -20.13 -1.73 0.70
N TYR A 475 -19.98 -2.00 -0.60
CA TYR A 475 -19.04 -1.27 -1.46
C TYR A 475 -19.24 0.25 -1.42
N ILE A 476 -20.47 0.71 -1.58
CA ILE A 476 -20.83 2.15 -1.59
C ILE A 476 -20.68 2.78 -0.19
N ARG A 477 -21.00 2.03 0.87
CA ARG A 477 -21.08 2.54 2.26
C ARG A 477 -19.77 2.47 3.04
N LEU A 478 -18.90 1.52 2.70
CA LEU A 478 -17.74 1.15 3.50
C LEU A 478 -16.46 1.13 2.66
N THR A 479 -16.42 0.34 1.58
CA THR A 479 -15.16 0.04 0.87
C THR A 479 -14.65 1.20 0.02
N ILE A 480 -15.54 1.94 -0.64
CA ILE A 480 -15.19 3.15 -1.41
C ILE A 480 -14.90 4.35 -0.47
N PRO A 481 -15.68 4.61 0.60
CA PRO A 481 -15.30 5.61 1.61
C PRO A 481 -13.93 5.33 2.25
N LEU A 482 -13.56 4.07 2.48
CA LEU A 482 -12.22 3.69 2.92
C LEU A 482 -11.16 3.99 1.85
N ALA A 483 -11.41 3.67 0.58
CA ALA A 483 -10.52 4.02 -0.52
C ALA A 483 -10.31 5.54 -0.62
N MET A 484 -11.38 6.32 -0.49
CA MET A 484 -11.33 7.78 -0.41
C MET A 484 -10.57 8.27 0.81
N ALA A 485 -10.67 7.62 1.98
CA ALA A 485 -9.85 7.97 3.15
C ALA A 485 -8.35 7.76 2.87
N VAL A 486 -7.98 6.64 2.23
CA VAL A 486 -6.58 6.35 1.84
C VAL A 486 -6.07 7.34 0.79
N LEU A 487 -6.85 7.67 -0.23
CA LEU A 487 -6.44 8.59 -1.29
C LEU A 487 -6.35 10.05 -0.84
N ARG A 488 -7.03 10.44 0.26
CA ARG A 488 -6.92 11.76 0.89
C ARG A 488 -5.72 11.88 1.85
N LEU A 489 -4.83 10.89 1.92
CA LEU A 489 -3.61 10.97 2.73
C LEU A 489 -2.54 11.87 2.09
N ASP A 490 -1.89 12.69 2.91
CA ASP A 490 -0.73 13.50 2.51
C ASP A 490 0.40 12.63 1.92
N ALA A 491 1.24 13.22 1.07
CA ALA A 491 2.31 12.52 0.35
C ALA A 491 3.28 11.72 1.24
N ASN A 492 3.52 12.15 2.48
CA ASN A 492 4.40 11.45 3.43
C ASN A 492 3.70 10.21 4.06
N PRO A 493 2.55 10.34 4.75
CA PRO A 493 1.71 9.20 5.15
C PRO A 493 1.42 8.19 4.02
N SER A 494 1.10 8.70 2.83
CA SER A 494 0.78 7.89 1.64
C SER A 494 1.96 6.98 1.23
N LYS A 495 3.20 7.51 1.24
CA LYS A 495 4.43 6.72 1.00
C LYS A 495 4.73 5.69 2.10
N VAL A 496 4.37 5.98 3.36
CA VAL A 496 4.52 5.01 4.46
C VAL A 496 3.59 3.81 4.24
N LEU A 497 2.34 4.05 3.84
CA LEU A 497 1.39 2.98 3.54
C LEU A 497 1.83 2.14 2.33
N ASP A 498 2.34 2.78 1.27
CA ASP A 498 2.90 2.08 0.10
C ASP A 498 4.04 1.14 0.50
N ASN A 499 4.98 1.63 1.32
CA ASN A 499 6.09 0.81 1.81
C ASN A 499 5.59 -0.37 2.65
N TRP A 500 4.58 -0.16 3.51
CA TRP A 500 4.03 -1.25 4.33
C TRP A 500 3.30 -2.29 3.48
N TRP A 501 2.55 -1.88 2.45
CA TRP A 501 1.93 -2.82 1.51
C TRP A 501 2.95 -3.64 0.70
N CYS A 502 4.19 -3.14 0.50
CA CYS A 502 5.28 -3.94 -0.08
C CYS A 502 5.71 -5.14 0.80
N PHE A 503 5.36 -5.16 2.09
CA PHE A 503 5.73 -6.22 3.05
C PHE A 503 4.54 -7.06 3.54
N VAL A 504 3.35 -6.85 3.00
CA VAL A 504 2.16 -7.65 3.33
C VAL A 504 2.19 -8.99 2.57
N ASP A 505 1.66 -10.07 3.16
CA ASP A 505 1.60 -11.37 2.49
C ASP A 505 0.86 -11.27 1.15
N GLY A 506 1.41 -11.88 0.08
CA GLY A 506 0.83 -11.84 -1.25
C GLY A 506 -0.65 -12.28 -1.30
N SER A 507 -1.06 -13.23 -0.44
CA SER A 507 -2.46 -13.66 -0.34
C SER A 507 -3.43 -12.55 0.09
N VAL A 508 -3.00 -11.56 0.89
CA VAL A 508 -3.82 -10.38 1.24
C VAL A 508 -3.82 -9.41 0.09
N PHE A 509 -2.67 -9.23 -0.54
CA PHE A 509 -2.50 -8.32 -1.65
C PHE A 509 -3.42 -8.71 -2.82
N THR A 510 -3.47 -10.00 -3.17
CA THR A 510 -4.46 -10.57 -4.10
C THR A 510 -5.90 -10.24 -3.69
N ARG A 511 -6.25 -10.42 -2.41
CA ARG A 511 -7.61 -10.11 -1.90
C ARG A 511 -7.95 -8.61 -2.00
N MET A 512 -6.99 -7.72 -1.80
CA MET A 512 -7.19 -6.28 -1.98
C MET A 512 -7.40 -5.93 -3.46
N VAL A 513 -6.57 -6.46 -4.36
CA VAL A 513 -6.71 -6.26 -5.82
C VAL A 513 -8.05 -6.79 -6.32
N ASP A 514 -8.40 -8.04 -5.99
CA ASP A 514 -9.66 -8.67 -6.41
C ASP A 514 -10.88 -7.88 -5.90
N MET A 515 -10.87 -7.44 -4.64
CA MET A 515 -11.96 -6.65 -4.05
C MET A 515 -12.20 -5.34 -4.80
N TYR A 516 -11.14 -4.57 -5.11
CA TYR A 516 -11.32 -3.32 -5.85
C TYR A 516 -11.65 -3.54 -7.33
N LYS A 517 -11.18 -4.62 -7.96
CA LYS A 517 -11.65 -5.03 -9.29
C LYS A 517 -13.15 -5.34 -9.30
N SER A 518 -13.65 -6.09 -8.31
CA SER A 518 -15.08 -6.37 -8.17
C SER A 518 -15.92 -5.10 -7.97
N ILE A 519 -15.35 -4.04 -7.37
CA ILE A 519 -16.01 -2.72 -7.27
C ILE A 519 -16.09 -2.03 -8.64
N VAL A 520 -15.02 -2.08 -9.45
CA VAL A 520 -15.06 -1.53 -10.83
C VAL A 520 -16.13 -2.24 -11.67
N VAL A 521 -16.18 -3.58 -11.65
CA VAL A 521 -17.21 -4.36 -12.36
C VAL A 521 -18.63 -4.04 -11.85
N PHE A 522 -18.81 -3.90 -10.53
CA PHE A 522 -20.08 -3.48 -9.93
C PHE A 522 -20.52 -2.08 -10.38
N MET A 523 -19.58 -1.14 -10.47
CA MET A 523 -19.87 0.22 -10.95
C MET A 523 -20.23 0.26 -12.44
N LEU A 524 -19.60 -0.56 -13.27
CA LEU A 524 -19.89 -0.67 -14.70
C LEU A 524 -21.26 -1.32 -14.96
N THR A 525 -21.61 -2.39 -14.23
CA THR A 525 -22.85 -3.17 -14.45
C THR A 525 -24.08 -2.60 -13.75
N GLY A 526 -23.96 -2.14 -12.50
CA GLY A 526 -25.10 -1.73 -11.67
C GLY A 526 -25.01 -0.34 -11.03
N GLY A 527 -23.80 0.24 -10.90
CA GLY A 527 -23.62 1.51 -10.20
C GLY A 527 -24.35 2.70 -10.83
N LYS A 528 -24.52 2.71 -12.16
CA LYS A 528 -25.15 3.81 -12.92
C LYS A 528 -26.62 4.08 -12.54
N THR A 529 -27.33 3.10 -11.99
CA THR A 529 -28.75 3.25 -11.59
C THR A 529 -28.93 3.54 -10.09
N LEU A 530 -27.90 3.32 -9.28
CA LEU A 530 -27.94 3.39 -7.82
C LEU A 530 -27.41 4.70 -7.23
N LEU A 531 -26.70 5.51 -8.02
CA LEU A 531 -25.98 6.71 -7.55
C LEU A 531 -26.32 7.94 -8.39
N VAL A 532 -26.33 9.10 -7.73
CA VAL A 532 -26.39 10.40 -8.42
C VAL A 532 -25.09 10.60 -9.21
N PRO A 533 -25.11 11.10 -10.47
CA PRO A 533 -23.95 11.13 -11.35
C PRO A 533 -22.66 11.71 -10.73
N VAL A 534 -22.77 12.81 -9.98
CA VAL A 534 -21.61 13.44 -9.32
C VAL A 534 -20.93 12.53 -8.29
N PHE A 535 -21.69 11.70 -7.56
CA PHE A 535 -21.11 10.74 -6.62
C PHE A 535 -20.59 9.50 -7.35
N TYR A 536 -21.22 9.08 -8.44
CA TYR A 536 -20.78 7.96 -9.27
C TYR A 536 -19.36 8.20 -9.82
N GLU A 537 -19.13 9.32 -10.53
CA GLU A 537 -17.81 9.65 -11.10
C GLU A 537 -16.71 9.72 -10.03
N ASN A 538 -16.97 10.39 -8.91
CA ASN A 538 -16.01 10.49 -7.80
C ASN A 538 -15.68 9.12 -7.18
N TYR A 539 -16.67 8.24 -7.02
CA TYR A 539 -16.47 6.90 -6.45
C TYR A 539 -15.76 5.95 -7.42
N PHE A 540 -16.05 6.08 -8.71
CA PHE A 540 -15.39 5.31 -9.77
C PHE A 540 -13.91 5.71 -9.90
N LEU A 541 -13.64 7.03 -9.99
CA LEU A 541 -12.28 7.59 -10.00
C LEU A 541 -11.47 7.18 -8.76
N ALA A 542 -12.08 7.19 -7.58
CA ALA A 542 -11.43 6.76 -6.34
C ALA A 542 -11.05 5.27 -6.36
N THR A 543 -11.90 4.42 -6.94
CA THR A 543 -11.62 2.98 -7.06
C THR A 543 -10.46 2.74 -8.02
N LEU A 544 -10.45 3.39 -9.18
CA LEU A 544 -9.38 3.27 -10.18
C LEU A 544 -8.03 3.82 -9.67
N ARG A 545 -8.02 5.00 -9.04
CA ARG A 545 -6.79 5.58 -8.43
C ARG A 545 -6.22 4.72 -7.30
N LEU A 546 -7.06 4.00 -6.56
CA LEU A 546 -6.56 3.08 -5.54
C LEU A 546 -6.01 1.79 -6.16
N LEU A 547 -6.64 1.25 -7.20
CA LEU A 547 -6.09 0.15 -7.99
C LEU A 547 -4.74 0.52 -8.63
N GLU A 548 -4.61 1.75 -9.14
CA GLU A 548 -3.36 2.30 -9.66
C GLU A 548 -2.28 2.39 -8.58
N LYS A 549 -2.64 2.81 -7.36
CA LYS A 549 -1.74 2.83 -6.20
C LYS A 549 -1.28 1.42 -5.80
N LEU A 550 -2.19 0.44 -5.77
CA LEU A 550 -1.83 -0.97 -5.56
C LEU A 550 -0.94 -1.48 -6.70
N HIS A 551 -1.24 -1.17 -7.95
CA HIS A 551 -0.39 -1.54 -9.09
C HIS A 551 1.05 -0.99 -8.95
N LYS A 552 1.20 0.28 -8.57
CA LYS A 552 2.50 0.93 -8.27
C LYS A 552 3.26 0.33 -7.09
N VAL A 553 2.57 -0.30 -6.13
CA VAL A 553 3.18 -1.10 -5.06
C VAL A 553 3.62 -2.47 -5.61
N ASN A 554 2.79 -3.12 -6.42
CA ASN A 554 3.10 -4.42 -7.01
C ASN A 554 4.32 -4.37 -7.94
N LEU A 555 4.54 -3.27 -8.67
CA LEU A 555 5.74 -3.05 -9.48
C LEU A 555 7.06 -3.03 -8.66
N LYS A 556 6.99 -2.91 -7.33
CA LYS A 556 8.16 -2.94 -6.42
C LYS A 556 8.30 -4.23 -5.64
N ALA A 557 7.18 -4.88 -5.33
CA ALA A 557 7.13 -6.03 -4.42
C ALA A 557 6.84 -7.36 -5.12
N HIS A 558 6.33 -7.33 -6.36
CA HIS A 558 5.98 -8.49 -7.18
C HIS A 558 5.09 -9.53 -6.47
N HIS A 559 4.11 -9.05 -5.68
CA HIS A 559 3.18 -9.90 -4.92
C HIS A 559 2.25 -10.73 -5.80
N VAL A 560 1.85 -10.20 -6.95
CA VAL A 560 0.99 -10.87 -7.95
C VAL A 560 1.48 -10.59 -9.36
N GLU A 561 1.16 -11.50 -10.29
CA GLU A 561 1.39 -11.29 -11.72
C GLU A 561 0.59 -10.08 -12.25
N TYR A 562 1.16 -9.39 -13.25
CA TYR A 562 0.53 -8.24 -13.90
C TYR A 562 -0.89 -8.57 -14.42
N ASN A 563 -1.04 -9.75 -15.04
CA ASN A 563 -2.31 -10.26 -15.56
C ASN A 563 -3.42 -10.37 -14.50
N ARG A 564 -3.09 -10.44 -13.20
CA ARG A 564 -4.10 -10.49 -12.14
C ARG A 564 -4.85 -9.16 -11.99
N PHE A 565 -4.31 -8.05 -12.48
CA PHE A 565 -5.01 -6.76 -12.48
C PHE A 565 -6.10 -6.65 -13.57
N TYR A 566 -6.02 -7.44 -14.65
CA TYR A 566 -7.00 -7.39 -15.75
C TYR A 566 -8.42 -7.65 -15.29
N ILE A 567 -9.35 -6.80 -15.70
CA ILE A 567 -10.78 -7.02 -15.52
C ILE A 567 -11.22 -7.97 -16.65
N PRO A 568 -11.68 -9.20 -16.33
CA PRO A 568 -12.21 -10.10 -17.35
C PRO A 568 -13.45 -9.47 -17.99
N ASP A 569 -13.66 -9.80 -19.27
CA ASP A 569 -14.84 -9.42 -20.05
C ASP A 569 -15.07 -7.89 -20.20
N ILE A 570 -14.05 -7.06 -19.95
CA ILE A 570 -14.15 -5.59 -20.02
C ILE A 570 -14.64 -5.07 -21.38
N THR A 571 -14.30 -5.78 -22.46
CA THR A 571 -14.76 -5.52 -23.85
C THR A 571 -16.27 -5.74 -24.03
N SER A 572 -16.93 -6.53 -23.17
CA SER A 572 -18.39 -6.70 -23.17
C SER A 572 -19.11 -5.68 -22.28
N LEU A 573 -18.39 -5.06 -21.34
CA LEU A 573 -18.95 -4.12 -20.36
C LEU A 573 -18.87 -2.66 -20.80
N VAL A 574 -17.91 -2.33 -21.66
CA VAL A 574 -17.62 -0.96 -22.11
C VAL A 574 -17.22 -0.96 -23.58
N ASP A 575 -17.75 0.00 -24.33
CA ASP A 575 -17.23 0.32 -25.67
C ASP A 575 -15.85 0.97 -25.53
N ILE A 576 -14.82 0.17 -25.80
CA ILE A 576 -13.42 0.59 -25.72
C ILE A 576 -13.07 1.61 -26.82
N GLN A 577 -13.77 1.59 -27.97
CA GLN A 577 -13.53 2.55 -29.05
C GLN A 577 -14.02 3.94 -28.63
N GLU A 578 -15.22 4.03 -28.05
CA GLU A 578 -15.78 5.29 -27.56
C GLU A 578 -14.99 5.86 -26.38
N ASP A 579 -14.54 5.01 -25.43
CA ASP A 579 -13.70 5.40 -24.29
C ASP A 579 -12.31 5.88 -24.75
N TYR A 580 -11.71 5.21 -25.75
CA TYR A 580 -10.44 5.64 -26.35
C TYR A 580 -10.55 7.02 -27.01
N LEU A 581 -11.59 7.24 -27.81
CA LEU A 581 -11.81 8.54 -28.47
C LEU A 581 -12.02 9.66 -27.45
N LYS A 582 -12.78 9.42 -26.37
CA LYS A 582 -12.94 10.38 -25.26
C LYS A 582 -11.61 10.67 -24.55
N TRP A 583 -10.79 9.65 -24.33
CA TRP A 583 -9.46 9.80 -23.72
C TRP A 583 -8.51 10.60 -24.62
N PHE A 584 -8.43 10.25 -25.90
CA PHE A 584 -7.62 10.95 -26.91
C PHE A 584 -8.01 12.43 -27.03
N LEU A 585 -9.31 12.72 -27.16
CA LEU A 585 -9.81 14.11 -27.22
C LEU A 585 -9.58 14.88 -25.91
N SER A 586 -9.62 14.21 -24.75
CA SER A 586 -9.33 14.86 -23.46
C SER A 586 -7.85 15.26 -23.32
N LYS A 587 -6.92 14.53 -23.96
CA LYS A 587 -5.50 14.90 -24.03
C LYS A 587 -5.21 16.04 -25.00
N ALA A 588 -6.03 16.20 -26.04
CA ALA A 588 -5.86 17.25 -27.05
C ALA A 588 -6.32 18.66 -26.61
N GLU A 589 -6.76 18.83 -25.35
CA GLU A 589 -7.32 20.08 -24.77
C GLU A 589 -8.58 20.63 -25.49
N ILE A 590 -9.21 19.86 -26.39
CA ILE A 590 -10.35 20.30 -27.22
C ILE A 590 -11.65 20.42 -26.40
N VAL A 591 -11.77 19.75 -25.26
CA VAL A 591 -13.00 19.69 -24.44
C VAL A 591 -12.78 20.28 -23.05
N SER A 592 -13.13 21.55 -22.88
CA SER A 592 -13.20 22.20 -21.57
C SER A 592 -14.54 21.90 -20.86
N SER A 593 -14.63 20.78 -20.15
CA SER A 593 -15.72 20.50 -19.20
C SER A 593 -15.20 20.53 -17.76
N ASP A 594 -15.93 21.21 -16.86
CA ASP A 594 -15.55 21.36 -15.43
C ASP A 594 -15.38 20.02 -14.68
N PHE A 595 -15.88 18.94 -15.26
CA PHE A 595 -15.62 17.57 -14.84
C PHE A 595 -15.18 16.77 -16.08
N PRO A 596 -13.91 16.31 -16.17
CA PRO A 596 -13.51 15.37 -17.21
C PRO A 596 -14.11 13.98 -16.91
N PRO A 597 -14.66 13.27 -17.91
CA PRO A 597 -15.18 11.92 -17.71
C PRO A 597 -14.09 10.94 -17.30
N VAL A 598 -14.43 9.95 -16.48
CA VAL A 598 -13.47 8.93 -16.03
C VAL A 598 -13.26 7.89 -17.13
N ASN A 599 -12.25 8.15 -17.98
CA ASN A 599 -11.87 7.25 -19.06
C ASN A 599 -11.06 6.05 -18.53
N LEU A 600 -11.41 4.83 -18.93
CA LEU A 600 -10.71 3.60 -18.53
C LEU A 600 -9.39 3.41 -19.28
N CYS A 601 -9.27 3.93 -20.50
CA CYS A 601 -8.04 3.98 -21.28
C CYS A 601 -6.87 4.69 -20.57
N ALA A 602 -7.16 5.54 -19.57
CA ALA A 602 -6.16 6.16 -18.71
C ALA A 602 -5.48 5.18 -17.73
N TYR A 603 -5.98 3.95 -17.58
CA TYR A 603 -5.50 2.93 -16.64
C TYR A 603 -5.17 1.60 -17.36
N PRO A 604 -4.10 1.51 -18.18
CA PRO A 604 -3.84 0.34 -19.03
C PRO A 604 -3.69 -1.01 -18.30
N PHE A 605 -3.34 -1.01 -17.01
CA PHE A 605 -3.12 -2.23 -16.23
C PHE A 605 -4.41 -2.99 -15.86
N ILE A 606 -5.60 -2.37 -16.02
CA ILE A 606 -6.89 -3.09 -15.89
C ILE A 606 -7.41 -3.65 -17.22
N LEU A 607 -6.87 -3.19 -18.35
CA LEU A 607 -7.28 -3.63 -19.69
C LEU A 607 -6.53 -4.91 -20.06
N ASN A 608 -7.24 -5.88 -20.64
CA ASN A 608 -6.61 -7.09 -21.19
C ASN A 608 -6.04 -6.82 -22.59
N ALA A 609 -5.22 -7.75 -23.09
CA ALA A 609 -4.58 -7.64 -24.40
C ALA A 609 -5.58 -7.44 -25.57
N GLN A 610 -6.78 -8.02 -25.46
CA GLN A 610 -7.87 -7.86 -26.43
C GLN A 610 -8.38 -6.41 -26.48
N ALA A 611 -8.69 -5.81 -25.33
CA ALA A 611 -9.13 -4.41 -25.25
C ALA A 611 -8.05 -3.44 -25.76
N LYS A 612 -6.78 -3.66 -25.39
CA LYS A 612 -5.66 -2.85 -25.89
C LYS A 612 -5.48 -2.95 -27.40
N THR A 613 -5.68 -4.14 -27.97
CA THR A 613 -5.64 -4.31 -29.42
C THR A 613 -6.75 -3.51 -30.10
N THR A 614 -7.98 -3.53 -29.56
CA THR A 614 -9.07 -2.67 -30.04
C THR A 614 -8.71 -1.18 -29.97
N MET A 615 -8.05 -0.72 -28.89
CA MET A 615 -7.56 0.67 -28.83
C MET A 615 -6.55 0.97 -29.95
N LEU A 616 -5.59 0.07 -30.21
CA LEU A 616 -4.58 0.28 -31.27
C LEU A 616 -5.21 0.27 -32.67
N GLN A 617 -6.21 -0.59 -32.90
CA GLN A 617 -6.99 -0.61 -34.14
C GLN A 617 -7.76 0.70 -34.34
N THR A 618 -8.45 1.20 -33.31
CA THR A 618 -9.14 2.49 -33.38
C THR A 618 -8.17 3.66 -33.58
N ASP A 619 -6.98 3.62 -32.98
CA ASP A 619 -5.94 4.62 -33.22
C ASP A 619 -5.39 4.57 -34.65
N ALA A 620 -5.15 3.36 -35.19
CA ALA A 620 -4.73 3.18 -36.58
C ALA A 620 -5.79 3.67 -37.57
N GLU A 621 -7.06 3.31 -37.38
CA GLU A 621 -8.18 3.79 -38.18
C GLU A 621 -8.32 5.32 -38.13
N LEU A 622 -8.18 5.92 -36.94
CA LEU A 622 -8.22 7.37 -36.75
C LEU A 622 -7.07 8.06 -37.48
N GLN A 623 -5.84 7.57 -37.31
CA GLN A 623 -4.66 8.10 -37.99
C GLN A 623 -4.75 7.93 -39.53
N MET A 624 -5.28 6.81 -40.02
CA MET A 624 -5.60 6.61 -41.45
C MET A 624 -6.60 7.65 -41.96
N GLN A 625 -7.71 7.85 -41.25
CA GLN A 625 -8.73 8.86 -41.63
C GLN A 625 -8.15 10.28 -41.63
N MET A 626 -7.30 10.61 -40.67
CA MET A 626 -6.58 11.89 -40.62
C MET A 626 -5.62 12.05 -41.81
N ALA A 627 -4.87 11.02 -42.18
CA ALA A 627 -3.96 11.03 -43.33
C ALA A 627 -4.72 11.17 -44.67
N VAL A 628 -5.84 10.45 -44.83
CA VAL A 628 -6.73 10.56 -46.00
C VAL A 628 -7.36 11.96 -46.08
N SER A 629 -7.86 12.48 -44.96
CA SER A 629 -8.44 13.83 -44.88
C SER A 629 -7.40 14.91 -45.23
N GLY A 630 -6.17 14.78 -44.71
CA GLY A 630 -5.05 15.66 -45.06
C GLY A 630 -4.66 15.60 -46.54
N ALA A 631 -4.61 14.40 -47.13
CA ALA A 631 -4.37 14.23 -48.56
C ALA A 631 -5.49 14.84 -49.42
N ASN A 632 -6.76 14.64 -49.03
CA ASN A 632 -7.91 15.22 -49.73
C ASN A 632 -7.93 16.75 -49.61
N LEU A 633 -7.61 17.32 -48.45
CA LEU A 633 -7.52 18.77 -48.24
C LEU A 633 -6.36 19.37 -49.05
N HIS A 634 -5.21 18.69 -49.10
CA HIS A 634 -4.11 19.04 -50.00
C HIS A 634 -4.56 19.00 -51.47
N ASN A 635 -5.30 17.98 -51.91
CA ASN A 635 -5.79 17.88 -53.28
C ASN A 635 -6.79 18.99 -53.65
N VAL A 636 -7.69 19.34 -52.73
CA VAL A 636 -8.59 20.49 -52.88
C VAL A 636 -7.78 21.79 -52.96
N PHE A 637 -6.74 21.95 -52.14
CA PHE A 637 -5.84 23.10 -52.21
C PHE A 637 -5.09 23.17 -53.55
N MET A 638 -4.49 22.07 -54.02
CA MET A 638 -3.79 22.04 -55.32
C MET A 638 -4.72 22.28 -56.51
N LEU A 639 -5.99 21.86 -56.42
CA LEU A 639 -7.02 22.19 -57.40
C LEU A 639 -7.33 23.69 -57.41
N LEU A 640 -7.40 24.32 -56.23
CA LEU A 640 -7.61 25.76 -56.08
C LEU A 640 -6.39 26.61 -56.49
N THR A 641 -5.16 26.08 -56.37
CA THR A 641 -3.93 26.74 -56.87
C THR A 641 -3.62 26.44 -58.34
N LEU A 642 -4.46 25.67 -59.04
CA LEU A 642 -4.30 25.26 -60.44
C LEU A 642 -3.05 24.39 -60.72
N GLU A 643 -2.60 23.61 -59.73
CA GLU A 643 -1.46 22.69 -59.84
C GLU A 643 -1.87 21.21 -59.63
N PRO A 644 -2.83 20.68 -60.42
CA PRO A 644 -3.42 19.34 -60.18
C PRO A 644 -2.43 18.18 -60.30
N HIS A 645 -1.27 18.39 -60.95
CA HIS A 645 -0.20 17.40 -61.07
C HIS A 645 0.52 17.10 -59.75
N LEU A 646 0.35 17.95 -58.72
CA LEU A 646 0.90 17.77 -57.37
C LEU A 646 -0.12 17.18 -56.37
N ALA A 647 -1.23 16.63 -56.88
CA ALA A 647 -2.20 15.89 -56.08
C ALA A 647 -1.58 14.61 -55.50
N ARG A 648 -1.87 14.33 -54.23
CA ARG A 648 -1.43 13.15 -53.48
C ARG A 648 -2.50 12.08 -53.53
N ASN A 649 -2.10 10.83 -53.77
CA ASN A 649 -3.02 9.69 -53.65
C ASN A 649 -3.52 9.56 -52.19
N PRO A 650 -4.83 9.41 -51.91
CA PRO A 650 -5.33 9.14 -50.56
C PRO A 650 -4.95 7.75 -50.02
N TYR A 651 -4.55 6.81 -50.88
CA TYR A 651 -4.09 5.47 -50.50
C TYR A 651 -2.57 5.34 -50.59
N LEU A 652 -2.00 4.44 -49.79
CA LEU A 652 -0.66 3.90 -49.99
C LEU A 652 -0.78 2.72 -50.97
N VAL A 653 -0.30 2.88 -52.21
CA VAL A 653 -0.44 1.86 -53.26
C VAL A 653 0.92 1.24 -53.54
N LEU A 654 1.04 -0.08 -53.37
CA LEU A 654 2.27 -0.82 -53.69
C LEU A 654 2.04 -1.66 -54.95
N HIS A 655 2.85 -1.40 -55.97
CA HIS A 655 2.93 -2.17 -57.21
C HIS A 655 4.07 -3.17 -57.12
N VAL A 656 3.75 -4.46 -57.19
CA VAL A 656 4.73 -5.54 -56.96
C VAL A 656 4.52 -6.71 -57.93
N ARG A 657 5.62 -7.37 -58.31
CA ARG A 657 5.59 -8.61 -59.11
C ARG A 657 5.93 -9.79 -58.22
N ARG A 658 5.22 -10.92 -58.40
CA ARG A 658 5.43 -12.14 -57.58
C ARG A 658 6.88 -12.62 -57.60
N ASP A 659 7.53 -12.59 -58.77
CA ASP A 659 8.92 -13.05 -58.94
C ASP A 659 9.98 -12.10 -58.34
N HIS A 660 9.60 -10.89 -57.93
CA HIS A 660 10.53 -9.80 -57.54
C HIS A 660 10.05 -9.05 -56.28
N LEU A 661 9.23 -9.72 -55.46
CA LEU A 661 8.42 -9.16 -54.38
C LEU A 661 9.19 -8.21 -53.46
N VAL A 662 10.33 -8.68 -52.94
CA VAL A 662 11.20 -7.93 -52.03
C VAL A 662 11.79 -6.69 -52.68
N SER A 663 12.31 -6.80 -53.90
CA SER A 663 12.98 -5.71 -54.61
C SER A 663 12.04 -4.60 -55.07
N ASP A 664 10.85 -4.94 -55.55
CA ASP A 664 9.82 -3.96 -55.91
C ASP A 664 9.31 -3.25 -54.64
N THR A 665 9.02 -4.01 -53.56
CA THR A 665 8.59 -3.44 -52.27
C THR A 665 9.61 -2.44 -51.69
N LEU A 666 10.90 -2.78 -51.74
CA LEU A 666 11.98 -1.89 -51.28
C LEU A 666 12.01 -0.60 -52.10
N ARG A 667 11.89 -0.69 -53.43
CA ARG A 667 11.83 0.49 -54.31
C ARG A 667 10.63 1.39 -53.95
N GLU A 668 9.42 0.84 -53.90
CA GLU A 668 8.21 1.63 -53.63
C GLU A 668 8.26 2.29 -52.24
N LEU A 669 8.61 1.55 -51.18
CA LEU A 669 8.59 2.09 -49.81
C LEU A 669 9.68 3.15 -49.53
N THR A 670 10.78 3.17 -50.29
CA THR A 670 11.76 4.27 -50.20
C THR A 670 11.28 5.60 -50.80
N MET A 671 10.23 5.59 -51.63
CA MET A 671 9.67 6.81 -52.25
C MET A 671 8.62 7.52 -51.38
N TYR A 672 8.06 6.83 -50.38
CA TYR A 672 6.94 7.34 -49.57
C TYR A 672 7.39 8.09 -48.31
N SER A 673 6.67 9.17 -47.98
CA SER A 673 6.90 9.90 -46.74
C SER A 673 6.21 9.25 -45.54
N ASP A 674 6.64 9.61 -44.33
CA ASP A 674 6.13 9.14 -43.05
C ASP A 674 4.60 9.28 -42.90
N VAL A 675 4.02 10.32 -43.52
CA VAL A 675 2.56 10.57 -43.53
C VAL A 675 1.85 9.67 -44.56
N ASP A 676 2.53 9.29 -45.65
CA ASP A 676 1.97 8.39 -46.66
C ASP A 676 1.92 6.94 -46.16
N LEU A 677 2.90 6.51 -45.35
CA LEU A 677 2.92 5.19 -44.71
C LEU A 677 1.73 4.95 -43.76
N LYS A 678 1.06 6.01 -43.31
CA LYS A 678 -0.11 5.95 -42.42
C LYS A 678 -1.45 5.96 -43.15
N LYS A 679 -1.45 5.98 -44.49
CA LYS A 679 -2.67 5.84 -45.30
C LYS A 679 -3.12 4.37 -45.37
N PRO A 680 -4.40 4.09 -45.70
CA PRO A 680 -4.84 2.73 -45.96
C PRO A 680 -4.01 2.10 -47.09
N LEU A 681 -3.48 0.91 -46.83
CA LEU A 681 -2.66 0.15 -47.77
C LEU A 681 -3.53 -0.50 -48.85
N LYS A 682 -3.04 -0.48 -50.09
CA LYS A 682 -3.58 -1.24 -51.21
C LYS A 682 -2.43 -1.90 -51.96
N VAL A 683 -2.48 -3.22 -52.13
CA VAL A 683 -1.45 -3.97 -52.88
C VAL A 683 -2.00 -4.38 -54.24
N ILE A 684 -1.19 -4.21 -55.28
CA ILE A 684 -1.52 -4.57 -56.66
C ILE A 684 -0.40 -5.47 -57.18
N PHE A 685 -0.76 -6.71 -57.54
CA PHE A 685 0.13 -7.59 -58.30
C PHE A 685 0.05 -7.25 -59.79
N ASP A 686 1.18 -6.85 -60.38
CA ASP A 686 1.22 -6.43 -61.77
C ASP A 686 0.87 -7.60 -62.71
N GLY A 687 -0.21 -7.44 -63.48
CA GLY A 687 -0.74 -8.45 -64.40
C GLY A 687 -1.97 -9.21 -63.88
N GLU A 688 -2.44 -8.95 -62.66
CA GLU A 688 -3.61 -9.60 -62.07
C GLU A 688 -4.81 -8.64 -61.94
N GLU A 689 -5.98 -9.02 -62.46
CA GLU A 689 -7.25 -8.27 -62.28
C GLU A 689 -7.88 -8.53 -60.90
N ALA A 690 -7.10 -8.41 -59.83
CA ALA A 690 -7.55 -8.58 -58.46
C ALA A 690 -8.04 -7.25 -57.85
N VAL A 691 -9.28 -7.23 -57.35
CA VAL A 691 -9.76 -6.12 -56.51
C VAL A 691 -9.36 -6.39 -55.08
N ASP A 692 -8.40 -5.61 -54.57
CA ASP A 692 -7.94 -5.70 -53.19
C ASP A 692 -9.08 -5.38 -52.20
N ALA A 693 -9.51 -6.42 -51.49
CA ALA A 693 -10.49 -6.39 -50.41
C ALA A 693 -9.89 -6.98 -49.11
N GLY A 694 -8.58 -6.85 -48.92
CA GLY A 694 -7.84 -7.35 -47.74
C GLY A 694 -7.25 -8.76 -47.88
N GLY A 695 -7.71 -9.56 -48.85
CA GLY A 695 -7.09 -10.85 -49.15
C GLY A 695 -5.70 -10.72 -49.78
N VAL A 696 -5.54 -9.74 -50.69
CA VAL A 696 -4.28 -9.49 -51.42
C VAL A 696 -3.22 -8.90 -50.49
N THR A 697 -3.59 -7.97 -49.59
CA THR A 697 -2.66 -7.46 -48.56
C THR A 697 -2.21 -8.55 -47.59
N LYS A 698 -3.12 -9.42 -47.14
CA LYS A 698 -2.77 -10.57 -46.27
C LYS A 698 -1.77 -11.50 -46.98
N GLU A 699 -2.03 -11.85 -48.24
CA GLU A 699 -1.14 -12.68 -49.06
C GLU A 699 0.25 -12.05 -49.20
N PHE A 700 0.29 -10.76 -49.54
CA PHE A 700 1.51 -9.97 -49.67
C PHE A 700 2.38 -10.03 -48.40
N PHE A 701 1.81 -9.78 -47.22
CA PHE A 701 2.56 -9.85 -45.96
C PHE A 701 3.10 -11.27 -45.67
N LEU A 702 2.29 -12.31 -45.90
CA LEU A 702 2.70 -13.69 -45.66
C LEU A 702 3.84 -14.14 -46.58
N LEU A 703 3.78 -13.79 -47.87
CA LEU A 703 4.84 -14.12 -48.82
C LEU A 703 6.12 -13.32 -48.53
N LEU A 704 6.00 -12.00 -48.36
CA LEU A 704 7.13 -11.10 -48.18
C LEU A 704 7.90 -11.40 -46.87
N LEU A 705 7.19 -11.61 -45.76
CA LEU A 705 7.85 -11.90 -44.49
C LEU A 705 8.38 -13.33 -44.43
N LYS A 706 7.77 -14.31 -45.11
CA LYS A 706 8.37 -15.64 -45.25
C LYS A 706 9.69 -15.59 -46.01
N GLU A 707 9.77 -14.78 -47.07
CA GLU A 707 11.00 -14.60 -47.85
C GLU A 707 12.08 -13.83 -47.06
N LEU A 708 11.73 -12.69 -46.45
CA LEU A 708 12.66 -11.85 -45.69
C LEU A 708 13.20 -12.50 -44.40
N MET A 709 12.46 -13.44 -43.81
CA MET A 709 12.90 -14.18 -42.62
C MET A 709 13.73 -15.43 -42.94
N ASP A 710 13.93 -15.77 -44.23
CA ASP A 710 14.72 -16.94 -44.61
C ASP A 710 16.21 -16.75 -44.21
N PRO A 711 16.81 -17.68 -43.43
CA PRO A 711 18.23 -17.63 -43.07
C PRO A 711 19.20 -17.53 -44.25
N VAL A 712 18.80 -17.88 -45.48
CA VAL A 712 19.60 -17.71 -46.72
C VAL A 712 20.02 -16.27 -46.93
N TYR A 713 19.22 -15.28 -46.51
CA TYR A 713 19.57 -13.86 -46.62
C TYR A 713 20.63 -13.40 -45.59
N GLY A 714 20.97 -14.23 -44.59
CA GLY A 714 22.01 -13.93 -43.58
C GLY A 714 21.67 -12.79 -42.60
N MET A 715 20.48 -12.21 -42.70
CA MET A 715 20.01 -11.13 -41.81
C MET A 715 19.76 -11.60 -40.37
N PHE A 716 19.31 -12.85 -40.23
CA PHE A 716 18.97 -13.46 -38.95
C PHE A 716 19.65 -14.81 -38.77
N THR A 717 20.07 -15.09 -37.53
CA THR A 717 20.64 -16.36 -37.10
C THR A 717 19.53 -17.25 -36.53
N HIS A 718 19.45 -18.50 -37.01
CA HIS A 718 18.48 -19.49 -36.56
C HIS A 718 19.01 -20.33 -35.39
N TYR A 719 18.29 -20.28 -34.26
CA TYR A 719 18.61 -21.03 -33.06
C TYR A 719 17.87 -22.38 -33.08
N LYS A 720 18.59 -23.45 -33.44
CA LYS A 720 18.02 -24.79 -33.64
C LYS A 720 17.35 -25.40 -32.41
N GLU A 721 17.74 -25.00 -31.19
CA GLU A 721 17.13 -25.51 -29.95
C GLU A 721 15.73 -24.93 -29.68
N SER A 722 15.54 -23.64 -29.98
CA SER A 722 14.31 -22.88 -29.71
C SER A 722 13.42 -22.69 -30.95
N ASN A 723 13.97 -22.94 -32.15
CA ASN A 723 13.39 -22.61 -33.45
C ASN A 723 13.08 -21.11 -33.63
N LEU A 724 13.89 -20.25 -33.00
CA LEU A 724 13.75 -18.80 -33.05
C LEU A 724 14.83 -18.14 -33.93
N LEU A 725 14.52 -16.95 -34.40
CA LEU A 725 15.39 -16.07 -35.15
C LEU A 725 15.89 -14.93 -34.24
N TRP A 726 17.14 -14.52 -34.42
CA TRP A 726 17.70 -13.30 -33.82
C TRP A 726 18.60 -12.57 -34.83
N PHE A 727 18.81 -11.27 -34.66
CA PHE A 727 19.69 -10.48 -35.54
C PHE A 727 21.13 -11.08 -35.57
N SER A 728 21.72 -11.15 -36.76
CA SER A 728 23.08 -11.65 -36.94
C SER A 728 24.15 -10.62 -36.52
N ASP A 729 25.07 -11.03 -35.63
CA ASP A 729 26.24 -10.26 -35.16
C ASP A 729 27.09 -9.73 -36.33
N LYS A 730 27.30 -10.56 -37.36
CA LYS A 730 27.92 -10.16 -38.63
C LYS A 730 26.97 -10.38 -39.80
N CYS A 731 26.52 -9.29 -40.40
CA CYS A 731 25.68 -9.31 -41.60
C CYS A 731 26.36 -8.51 -42.72
N PHE A 732 26.23 -8.99 -43.97
CA PHE A 732 26.73 -8.30 -45.17
C PHE A 732 25.63 -7.47 -45.88
N VAL A 733 24.41 -7.44 -45.31
CA VAL A 733 23.25 -6.73 -45.87
C VAL A 733 23.20 -5.30 -45.32
N GLU A 734 22.82 -4.34 -46.17
CA GLU A 734 22.72 -2.93 -45.78
C GLU A 734 21.66 -2.68 -44.69
N GLN A 735 21.91 -1.69 -43.82
CA GLN A 735 21.00 -1.26 -42.75
C GLN A 735 19.56 -0.96 -43.24
N ASN A 736 19.42 -0.49 -44.49
CA ASN A 736 18.13 -0.22 -45.15
C ASN A 736 17.16 -1.41 -45.13
N TRP A 737 17.67 -2.64 -45.18
CA TRP A 737 16.85 -3.85 -45.18
C TRP A 737 16.20 -4.12 -43.83
N PHE A 738 16.95 -3.92 -42.73
CA PHE A 738 16.38 -4.02 -41.39
C PHE A 738 15.32 -2.93 -41.16
N HIS A 739 15.55 -1.71 -41.64
CA HIS A 739 14.56 -0.63 -41.63
C HIS A 739 13.28 -0.99 -42.40
N LEU A 740 13.41 -1.60 -43.58
CA LEU A 740 12.28 -2.05 -44.39
C LEU A 740 11.46 -3.13 -43.65
N ILE A 741 12.11 -4.15 -43.07
CA ILE A 741 11.41 -5.18 -42.29
C ILE A 741 10.65 -4.54 -41.12
N GLY A 742 11.25 -3.55 -40.43
CA GLY A 742 10.57 -2.75 -39.41
C GLY A 742 9.28 -2.10 -39.93
N ILE A 743 9.36 -1.40 -41.06
CA ILE A 743 8.19 -0.76 -41.72
C ILE A 743 7.12 -1.81 -42.06
N ILE A 744 7.51 -2.95 -42.63
CA ILE A 744 6.58 -4.02 -43.03
C ILE A 744 5.89 -4.65 -41.81
N CYS A 745 6.62 -4.93 -40.72
CA CYS A 745 6.04 -5.40 -39.46
C CYS A 745 5.07 -4.36 -38.86
N GLY A 746 5.42 -3.06 -38.93
CA GLY A 746 4.55 -1.97 -38.51
C GLY A 746 3.26 -1.88 -39.36
N LEU A 747 3.37 -1.99 -40.69
CA LEU A 747 2.24 -1.98 -41.62
C LEU A 747 1.32 -3.20 -41.42
N ALA A 748 1.86 -4.38 -41.14
CA ALA A 748 1.05 -5.57 -40.87
C ALA A 748 0.14 -5.36 -39.65
N ILE A 749 0.69 -4.85 -38.54
CA ILE A 749 -0.05 -4.48 -37.32
C ILE A 749 -1.11 -3.42 -37.61
N TYR A 750 -0.70 -2.35 -38.31
CA TYR A 750 -1.55 -1.20 -38.62
C TYR A 750 -2.73 -1.57 -39.54
N ASN A 751 -2.61 -2.64 -40.33
CA ASN A 751 -3.67 -3.23 -41.14
C ASN A 751 -4.29 -4.49 -40.49
N SER A 752 -4.16 -4.68 -39.17
CA SER A 752 -4.73 -5.81 -38.40
C SER A 752 -4.39 -7.22 -38.94
N THR A 753 -3.24 -7.37 -39.60
CA THR A 753 -2.79 -8.64 -40.17
C THR A 753 -1.85 -9.34 -39.20
N VAL A 754 -2.25 -10.51 -38.71
CA VAL A 754 -1.42 -11.40 -37.88
C VAL A 754 -0.34 -12.03 -38.76
N VAL A 755 0.92 -12.00 -38.31
CA VAL A 755 2.05 -12.63 -39.02
C VAL A 755 2.92 -13.45 -38.07
N ASP A 756 3.28 -14.65 -38.50
CA ASP A 756 4.09 -15.60 -37.72
C ASP A 756 5.58 -15.21 -37.68
N LEU A 757 5.90 -14.21 -36.87
CA LEU A 757 7.27 -13.77 -36.62
C LEU A 757 7.93 -14.67 -35.55
N HIS A 758 8.96 -15.41 -35.96
CA HIS A 758 9.71 -16.34 -35.13
C HIS A 758 10.73 -15.64 -34.19
N PHE A 759 10.39 -14.47 -33.64
CA PHE A 759 11.27 -13.70 -32.74
C PHE A 759 10.96 -13.99 -31.26
N PRO A 760 11.98 -14.05 -30.38
CA PRO A 760 11.81 -14.14 -28.93
C PRO A 760 11.13 -12.91 -28.32
N LEU A 761 10.56 -13.06 -27.12
CA LEU A 761 9.87 -12.00 -26.36
C LEU A 761 10.73 -10.74 -26.16
N ILE A 762 12.06 -10.90 -26.11
CA ILE A 762 13.03 -9.80 -25.95
C ILE A 762 12.94 -8.74 -27.06
N LEU A 763 12.52 -9.10 -28.28
CA LEU A 763 12.32 -8.11 -29.34
C LEU A 763 11.28 -7.06 -28.93
N TYR A 764 10.15 -7.54 -28.41
CA TYR A 764 9.03 -6.73 -27.95
C TYR A 764 9.36 -5.99 -26.65
N LYS A 765 10.23 -6.54 -25.79
CA LYS A 765 10.80 -5.82 -24.64
C LYS A 765 11.64 -4.63 -25.09
N LYS A 766 12.57 -4.82 -26.03
CA LYS A 766 13.41 -3.73 -26.55
C LYS A 766 12.58 -2.63 -27.23
N LEU A 767 11.54 -2.99 -28.01
CA LEU A 767 10.61 -2.04 -28.62
C LEU A 767 9.81 -1.20 -27.60
N LEU A 768 9.76 -1.62 -26.34
CA LEU A 768 9.08 -0.95 -25.23
C LEU A 768 10.06 -0.42 -24.16
N ASP A 769 11.36 -0.32 -24.48
CA ASP A 769 12.45 0.09 -23.58
C ASP A 769 12.54 -0.72 -22.25
N VAL A 770 12.10 -1.99 -22.28
CA VAL A 770 12.20 -2.92 -21.14
C VAL A 770 13.54 -3.66 -21.18
N PRO A 771 14.31 -3.70 -20.08
CA PRO A 771 15.61 -4.38 -20.05
C PRO A 771 15.49 -5.91 -20.18
N ALA A 772 16.53 -6.52 -20.77
CA ALA A 772 16.66 -7.96 -20.89
C ALA A 772 16.85 -8.65 -19.53
N THR A 773 16.28 -9.83 -19.36
CA THR A 773 16.52 -10.71 -18.20
C THR A 773 17.08 -12.07 -18.62
N LEU A 774 17.60 -12.84 -17.67
CA LEU A 774 18.13 -14.18 -17.96
C LEU A 774 17.07 -15.16 -18.48
N GLU A 775 15.79 -14.97 -18.11
CA GLU A 775 14.67 -15.75 -18.66
C GLU A 775 14.45 -15.48 -20.16
N ASP A 776 14.74 -14.26 -20.65
CA ASP A 776 14.68 -13.96 -22.10
C ASP A 776 15.76 -14.71 -22.88
N PHE A 777 16.94 -14.84 -22.28
CA PHE A 777 18.03 -15.60 -22.90
C PHE A 777 17.81 -17.10 -22.87
N LYS A 778 17.07 -17.60 -21.87
CA LYS A 778 16.62 -18.99 -21.76
C LYS A 778 15.55 -19.36 -22.78
N GLU A 779 14.78 -18.38 -23.27
CA GLU A 779 13.89 -18.55 -24.43
C GLU A 779 14.72 -18.69 -25.73
N LEU A 780 15.72 -17.83 -25.94
CA LEU A 780 16.54 -17.83 -27.16
C LEU A 780 17.53 -19.01 -27.24
N SER A 781 18.35 -19.21 -26.20
CA SER A 781 19.39 -20.25 -26.10
C SER A 781 19.32 -20.96 -24.73
N PRO A 782 18.45 -22.00 -24.61
CA PRO A 782 18.25 -22.73 -23.36
C PRO A 782 19.52 -23.35 -22.77
N THR A 783 20.48 -23.75 -23.61
CA THR A 783 21.74 -24.34 -23.15
C THR A 783 22.72 -23.31 -22.60
N GLU A 784 22.98 -22.20 -23.30
CA GLU A 784 23.85 -21.12 -22.77
C GLU A 784 23.25 -20.50 -21.50
N ALA A 785 21.94 -20.25 -21.47
CA ALA A 785 21.27 -19.67 -20.31
C ALA A 785 21.32 -20.56 -19.06
N ARG A 786 21.23 -21.90 -19.21
CA ARG A 786 21.42 -22.84 -18.09
C ARG A 786 22.82 -22.76 -17.49
N SER A 787 23.86 -22.56 -18.30
CA SER A 787 25.23 -22.38 -17.82
C SER A 787 25.41 -21.09 -17.02
N LEU A 788 24.80 -19.98 -17.48
CA LEU A 788 24.81 -18.71 -16.74
C LEU A 788 24.00 -18.79 -15.43
N GLN A 789 22.87 -19.51 -15.43
CA GLN A 789 22.09 -19.78 -14.22
C GLN A 789 22.89 -20.61 -13.20
N GLN A 790 23.61 -21.65 -13.66
CA GLN A 790 24.49 -22.45 -12.80
C GLN A 790 25.61 -21.62 -12.14
N LEU A 791 26.19 -20.65 -12.86
CA LEU A 791 27.18 -19.72 -12.31
C LEU A 791 26.60 -18.83 -11.19
N LEU A 792 25.34 -18.40 -11.32
CA LEU A 792 24.64 -17.59 -10.31
C LEU A 792 24.22 -18.41 -9.08
N ASP A 793 23.76 -19.65 -9.29
CA ASP A 793 23.26 -20.54 -8.24
C ASP A 793 24.38 -21.30 -7.50
N TYR A 794 25.62 -21.27 -8.00
CA TYR A 794 26.75 -21.92 -7.37
C TYR A 794 27.00 -21.39 -5.95
N GLU A 795 27.01 -22.27 -4.95
CA GLU A 795 27.16 -21.91 -3.53
C GLU A 795 28.62 -21.94 -3.02
N GLY A 796 29.53 -22.57 -3.77
CA GLY A 796 30.94 -22.72 -3.41
C GLY A 796 31.71 -21.39 -3.32
N GLY A 797 32.86 -21.42 -2.63
CA GLY A 797 33.74 -20.26 -2.47
C GLY A 797 34.73 -20.06 -3.62
N ASP A 798 34.86 -21.09 -4.44
CA ASP A 798 35.89 -21.40 -5.44
C ASP A 798 35.36 -21.19 -6.87
N VAL A 799 34.56 -20.14 -7.07
CA VAL A 799 33.97 -19.77 -8.37
C VAL A 799 35.06 -19.57 -9.45
N GLU A 800 36.13 -18.85 -9.11
CA GLU A 800 37.22 -18.55 -10.02
C GLU A 800 37.96 -19.83 -10.47
N GLU A 801 38.29 -20.72 -9.53
CA GLU A 801 38.98 -21.99 -9.80
C GLU A 801 38.08 -23.03 -10.49
N THR A 802 36.77 -23.01 -10.22
CA THR A 802 35.80 -23.95 -10.80
C THR A 802 35.43 -23.61 -12.23
N PHE A 803 35.17 -22.33 -12.53
CA PHE A 803 34.64 -21.90 -13.83
C PHE A 803 35.73 -21.34 -14.76
N LEU A 804 36.82 -20.79 -14.22
CA LEU A 804 37.96 -20.23 -14.99
C LEU A 804 37.54 -19.27 -16.12
N LEU A 805 36.49 -18.47 -15.87
CA LEU A 805 35.98 -17.46 -16.79
C LEU A 805 36.65 -16.11 -16.56
N ASN A 806 36.82 -15.34 -17.62
CA ASN A 806 37.10 -13.91 -17.60
C ASN A 806 35.98 -13.14 -18.32
N PHE A 807 36.04 -11.80 -18.34
CA PHE A 807 35.05 -10.96 -19.03
C PHE A 807 35.31 -10.88 -20.56
N ALA A 808 35.70 -11.99 -21.17
CA ALA A 808 35.81 -12.15 -22.62
C ALA A 808 35.09 -13.41 -23.09
N ILE A 809 34.47 -13.36 -24.27
CA ILE A 809 33.75 -14.48 -24.87
C ILE A 809 34.32 -14.80 -26.24
N THR A 810 34.28 -16.07 -26.64
CA THR A 810 34.66 -16.48 -28.00
C THR A 810 33.40 -16.72 -28.84
N ARG A 811 33.30 -16.08 -30.01
CA ARG A 811 32.24 -16.32 -30.99
C ARG A 811 32.85 -16.86 -32.28
N GLU A 812 32.25 -17.91 -32.83
CA GLU A 812 32.63 -18.46 -34.14
C GLU A 812 31.74 -17.86 -35.23
N ASN A 813 32.33 -17.09 -36.13
CA ASN A 813 31.65 -16.42 -37.23
C ASN A 813 32.29 -16.86 -38.55
N TYR A 814 31.55 -17.55 -39.41
CA TYR A 814 32.03 -18.08 -40.71
C TYR A 814 33.32 -18.93 -40.63
N GLY A 815 33.48 -19.71 -39.55
CA GLY A 815 34.67 -20.54 -39.30
C GLY A 815 35.88 -19.79 -38.77
N MET A 816 35.76 -18.48 -38.47
CA MET A 816 36.75 -17.72 -37.72
C MET A 816 36.29 -17.54 -36.27
N THR A 817 37.12 -17.93 -35.31
CA THR A 817 36.91 -17.62 -33.89
C THR A 817 37.43 -16.21 -33.59
N GLU A 818 36.57 -15.38 -33.00
CA GLU A 818 36.90 -14.04 -32.53
C GLU A 818 36.65 -13.95 -31.02
N VAL A 819 37.61 -13.39 -30.29
CA VAL A 819 37.47 -13.07 -28.87
C VAL A 819 36.91 -11.65 -28.75
N LYS A 820 35.86 -11.49 -27.94
CA LYS A 820 35.18 -10.22 -27.68
C LYS A 820 35.19 -9.95 -26.18
N GLU A 821 35.77 -8.82 -25.78
CA GLU A 821 35.68 -8.35 -24.39
C GLU A 821 34.27 -7.80 -24.09
N LEU A 822 33.67 -8.22 -22.97
CA LEU A 822 32.36 -7.74 -22.50
C LEU A 822 32.47 -6.39 -21.75
N ILE A 823 33.65 -6.09 -21.22
CA ILE A 823 34.03 -4.82 -20.59
C ILE A 823 35.44 -4.45 -21.08
N PRO A 824 35.84 -3.16 -21.08
CA PRO A 824 37.18 -2.77 -21.52
C PRO A 824 38.29 -3.44 -20.67
N GLY A 825 39.18 -4.19 -21.30
CA GLY A 825 40.24 -4.97 -20.61
C GLY A 825 39.73 -6.25 -19.95
N GLY A 826 38.54 -6.73 -20.32
CA GLY A 826 37.86 -7.87 -19.75
C GLY A 826 38.64 -9.19 -19.80
N GLU A 827 39.59 -9.36 -20.72
CA GLU A 827 40.48 -10.54 -20.73
C GLU A 827 41.30 -10.67 -19.43
N SER A 828 41.61 -9.54 -18.77
CA SER A 828 42.40 -9.47 -17.54
C SER A 828 41.59 -9.58 -16.25
N VAL A 829 40.25 -9.62 -16.34
CA VAL A 829 39.34 -9.64 -15.19
C VAL A 829 38.71 -11.03 -15.07
N SER A 830 39.10 -11.78 -14.04
CA SER A 830 38.50 -13.08 -13.72
C SER A 830 37.10 -12.94 -13.09
N VAL A 831 36.26 -13.96 -13.28
CA VAL A 831 34.91 -14.01 -12.71
C VAL A 831 34.95 -14.64 -11.31
N ASP A 832 34.56 -13.87 -10.31
CA ASP A 832 34.55 -14.24 -8.89
C ASP A 832 33.11 -14.24 -8.31
N ARG A 833 32.99 -14.54 -7.01
CA ARG A 833 31.70 -14.58 -6.31
C ARG A 833 30.97 -13.22 -6.26
N ASN A 834 31.71 -12.12 -6.33
CA ASN A 834 31.17 -10.76 -6.20
C ASN A 834 30.71 -10.23 -7.57
N ASN A 835 31.50 -10.42 -8.61
CA ASN A 835 31.29 -9.86 -9.96
C ASN A 835 30.50 -10.79 -10.90
N ARG A 836 30.24 -12.06 -10.55
CA ARG A 836 29.46 -13.00 -11.38
C ARG A 836 28.09 -12.49 -11.87
N LYS A 837 27.44 -11.59 -11.12
CA LYS A 837 26.21 -10.93 -11.57
C LYS A 837 26.47 -9.94 -12.70
N GLU A 838 27.51 -9.12 -12.55
CA GLU A 838 27.97 -8.15 -13.54
C GLU A 838 28.43 -8.86 -14.82
N PHE A 839 29.07 -10.04 -14.70
CA PHE A 839 29.40 -10.89 -15.85
C PHE A 839 28.16 -11.34 -16.63
N VAL A 840 27.14 -11.88 -15.94
CA VAL A 840 25.89 -12.30 -16.60
C VAL A 840 25.16 -11.09 -17.22
N GLU A 841 25.08 -9.96 -16.53
CA GLU A 841 24.48 -8.73 -17.07
C GLU A 841 25.25 -8.21 -18.30
N ALA A 842 26.58 -8.25 -18.30
CA ALA A 842 27.41 -7.87 -19.44
C ALA A 842 27.27 -8.84 -20.62
N TYR A 843 27.14 -10.15 -20.37
CA TYR A 843 26.87 -11.16 -21.41
C TYR A 843 25.51 -10.92 -22.07
N LEU A 844 24.46 -10.70 -21.28
CA LEU A 844 23.12 -10.39 -21.78
C LEU A 844 23.09 -9.07 -22.56
N ARG A 845 23.82 -8.04 -22.10
CA ARG A 845 23.98 -6.78 -22.83
C ARG A 845 24.68 -6.98 -24.18
N TYR A 846 25.72 -7.80 -24.23
CA TYR A 846 26.40 -8.12 -25.50
C TYR A 846 25.44 -8.77 -26.51
N VAL A 847 24.76 -9.85 -26.10
CA VAL A 847 23.89 -10.65 -27.00
C VAL A 847 22.68 -9.86 -27.50
N PHE A 848 22.07 -9.04 -26.65
CA PHE A 848 20.82 -8.35 -26.98
C PHE A 848 20.97 -6.89 -27.40
N SER A 849 22.11 -6.25 -27.17
CA SER A 849 22.31 -4.82 -27.45
C SER A 849 23.62 -4.52 -28.19
N ASP A 850 24.77 -4.97 -27.68
CA ASP A 850 26.06 -4.48 -28.20
C ASP A 850 26.39 -5.11 -29.58
N SER A 851 26.12 -6.41 -29.76
CA SER A 851 26.38 -7.15 -31.02
C SER A 851 25.39 -6.84 -32.16
N VAL A 852 24.21 -6.31 -31.85
CA VAL A 852 23.10 -6.14 -32.80
C VAL A 852 22.60 -4.70 -32.87
N SER A 853 23.39 -3.75 -32.37
CA SER A 853 22.97 -2.36 -32.11
C SER A 853 22.48 -1.64 -33.37
N GLU A 854 23.25 -1.72 -34.47
CA GLU A 854 22.93 -1.03 -35.72
C GLU A 854 21.71 -1.65 -36.42
N GLN A 855 21.69 -2.98 -36.51
CA GLN A 855 20.62 -3.78 -37.14
C GLN A 855 19.30 -3.56 -36.40
N TYR A 856 19.33 -3.61 -35.06
CA TYR A 856 18.17 -3.36 -34.22
C TYR A 856 17.72 -1.89 -34.29
N SER A 857 18.64 -0.93 -34.30
CA SER A 857 18.30 0.50 -34.41
C SER A 857 17.59 0.81 -35.73
N ALA A 858 18.07 0.28 -36.84
CA ALA A 858 17.43 0.42 -38.15
C ALA A 858 16.01 -0.19 -38.15
N PHE A 859 15.87 -1.43 -37.66
CA PHE A 859 14.57 -2.12 -37.52
C PHE A 859 13.59 -1.35 -36.63
N SER A 860 14.03 -0.95 -35.43
CA SER A 860 13.21 -0.20 -34.47
C SER A 860 12.75 1.14 -35.04
N SER A 861 13.63 1.85 -35.75
CA SER A 861 13.30 3.09 -36.44
C SER A 861 12.22 2.87 -37.52
N GLY A 862 12.30 1.79 -38.28
CA GLY A 862 11.31 1.45 -39.31
C GLY A 862 9.95 1.06 -38.71
N PHE A 863 9.97 0.29 -37.63
CA PHE A 863 8.77 -0.15 -36.91
C PHE A 863 8.00 1.04 -36.31
N LEU A 864 8.70 1.87 -35.53
CA LEU A 864 8.13 3.03 -34.84
C LEU A 864 7.67 4.15 -35.80
N LYS A 865 8.12 4.12 -37.06
CA LYS A 865 7.66 5.03 -38.12
C LYS A 865 6.18 4.85 -38.45
N VAL A 866 5.72 3.60 -38.48
CA VAL A 866 4.35 3.22 -38.82
C VAL A 866 3.54 2.97 -37.56
N CYS A 867 3.97 1.98 -36.76
CA CYS A 867 3.36 1.63 -35.50
C CYS A 867 4.14 2.33 -34.38
N GLY A 868 3.76 3.57 -34.07
CA GLY A 868 4.42 4.41 -33.08
C GLY A 868 3.49 5.41 -32.43
N GLY A 869 3.86 5.87 -31.23
CA GLY A 869 3.07 6.81 -30.41
C GLY A 869 2.89 6.30 -28.98
N GLU A 870 2.22 7.10 -28.15
CA GLU A 870 2.03 6.78 -26.72
C GLU A 870 1.27 5.47 -26.48
N ILE A 871 0.43 5.04 -27.44
CA ILE A 871 -0.40 3.84 -27.29
C ILE A 871 0.42 2.55 -27.13
N LEU A 872 1.59 2.44 -27.75
CA LEU A 872 2.46 1.27 -27.56
C LEU A 872 2.97 1.14 -26.12
N SER A 873 3.24 2.27 -25.45
CA SER A 873 3.69 2.27 -24.04
C SER A 873 2.64 1.74 -23.04
N LEU A 874 1.40 1.52 -23.49
CA LEU A 874 0.30 0.97 -22.70
C LEU A 874 0.30 -0.58 -22.68
N PHE A 875 1.01 -1.22 -23.61
CA PHE A 875 1.13 -2.68 -23.72
C PHE A 875 2.27 -3.22 -22.84
N GLN A 876 2.12 -4.47 -22.42
CA GLN A 876 3.23 -5.30 -21.95
C GLN A 876 3.88 -6.02 -23.13
N PRO A 877 5.18 -6.39 -23.06
CA PRO A 877 5.89 -7.10 -24.12
C PRO A 877 5.17 -8.36 -24.62
N SER A 878 4.57 -9.14 -23.71
CA SER A 878 3.82 -10.35 -24.04
C SER A 878 2.47 -10.07 -24.71
N GLU A 879 1.84 -8.92 -24.41
CA GLU A 879 0.61 -8.50 -25.09
C GLU A 879 0.93 -8.01 -26.51
N LEU A 880 2.02 -7.26 -26.66
CA LEU A 880 2.50 -6.80 -27.97
C LEU A 880 2.87 -8.01 -28.86
N MET A 881 3.63 -8.98 -28.33
CA MET A 881 3.93 -10.23 -29.04
C MET A 881 2.66 -10.98 -29.47
N ALA A 882 1.71 -11.20 -28.55
CA ALA A 882 0.46 -11.91 -28.82
C ALA A 882 -0.46 -11.18 -29.82
N MET A 883 -0.29 -9.87 -29.99
CA MET A 883 -0.99 -9.07 -30.99
C MET A 883 -0.36 -9.21 -32.39
N VAL A 884 0.97 -9.22 -32.49
CA VAL A 884 1.68 -9.38 -33.78
C VAL A 884 1.62 -10.81 -34.30
N VAL A 885 1.97 -11.77 -33.43
CA VAL A 885 2.11 -13.20 -33.76
C VAL A 885 0.78 -13.95 -33.60
N GLY A 886 -0.16 -13.42 -32.83
CA GLY A 886 -1.40 -14.11 -32.46
C GLY A 886 -1.25 -14.97 -31.20
N ASN A 887 -2.31 -15.73 -30.90
CA ASN A 887 -2.47 -16.52 -29.68
C ASN A 887 -2.60 -18.02 -29.97
N ASN A 888 -2.42 -18.84 -28.93
CA ASN A 888 -2.48 -20.31 -28.94
C ASN A 888 -3.69 -20.87 -28.15
N ASN A 889 -4.68 -20.04 -27.82
CA ASN A 889 -5.87 -20.43 -27.06
C ASN A 889 -7.00 -20.91 -27.99
N TYR A 890 -6.83 -22.11 -28.55
CA TYR A 890 -7.77 -22.70 -29.51
C TYR A 890 -9.12 -23.08 -28.87
N ASN A 891 -10.23 -22.58 -29.41
CA ASN A 891 -11.60 -22.99 -29.08
C ASN A 891 -12.32 -23.49 -30.35
N TRP A 892 -12.09 -24.76 -30.68
CA TRP A 892 -12.55 -25.38 -31.93
C TRP A 892 -14.07 -25.44 -32.09
N GLU A 893 -14.84 -25.43 -31.00
CA GLU A 893 -16.31 -25.33 -31.05
C GLU A 893 -16.78 -23.96 -31.54
N GLU A 894 -16.06 -22.90 -31.17
CA GLU A 894 -16.39 -21.54 -31.59
C GLU A 894 -16.03 -21.30 -33.07
N MET A 895 -14.97 -21.97 -33.55
CA MET A 895 -14.62 -22.02 -34.96
C MET A 895 -15.70 -22.69 -35.82
N GLU A 896 -16.30 -23.79 -35.35
CA GLU A 896 -17.41 -24.46 -36.04
C GLU A 896 -18.65 -23.56 -36.16
N LYS A 897 -19.04 -22.89 -35.06
CA LYS A 897 -20.20 -21.96 -35.03
C LYS A 897 -20.04 -20.79 -35.99
N ASN A 898 -18.83 -20.23 -36.11
CA ASN A 898 -18.54 -19.04 -36.91
C ASN A 898 -18.17 -19.35 -38.37
N THR A 899 -18.13 -20.63 -38.77
CA THR A 899 -17.84 -21.03 -40.15
C THR A 899 -19.01 -20.72 -41.09
N VAL A 900 -18.70 -20.06 -42.21
CA VAL A 900 -19.67 -19.68 -43.25
C VAL A 900 -19.61 -20.67 -44.41
N TYR A 901 -20.77 -21.16 -44.84
CA TYR A 901 -20.87 -22.10 -45.95
C TYR A 901 -21.27 -21.39 -47.25
N LYS A 902 -20.67 -21.78 -48.38
CA LYS A 902 -20.95 -21.24 -49.72
C LYS A 902 -21.22 -22.36 -50.74
N GLY A 903 -21.90 -22.01 -51.83
CA GLY A 903 -22.32 -22.96 -52.86
C GLY A 903 -23.52 -23.78 -52.38
N GLU A 904 -23.44 -25.10 -52.49
CA GLU A 904 -24.50 -26.03 -52.06
C GLU A 904 -24.34 -26.50 -50.60
N TYR A 905 -23.28 -26.08 -49.91
CA TYR A 905 -23.06 -26.45 -48.52
C TYR A 905 -23.83 -25.57 -47.53
N THR A 906 -24.31 -26.21 -46.49
CA THR A 906 -24.95 -25.64 -45.30
C THR A 906 -24.47 -26.38 -44.07
N ALA A 907 -24.65 -25.84 -42.87
CA ALA A 907 -24.29 -26.49 -41.61
C ALA A 907 -25.00 -27.86 -41.39
N THR A 908 -26.08 -28.14 -42.12
CA THR A 908 -26.80 -29.44 -42.06
C THR A 908 -26.42 -30.41 -43.17
N HIS A 909 -25.58 -30.01 -44.13
CA HIS A 909 -25.21 -30.85 -45.28
C HIS A 909 -24.40 -32.09 -44.82
N PRO A 910 -24.67 -33.31 -45.35
CA PRO A 910 -24.01 -34.54 -44.90
C PRO A 910 -22.47 -34.47 -44.91
N THR A 911 -21.85 -34.01 -46.01
CA THR A 911 -20.39 -33.87 -46.11
C THR A 911 -19.81 -32.85 -45.11
N VAL A 912 -20.57 -31.82 -44.72
CA VAL A 912 -20.13 -30.83 -43.71
C VAL A 912 -20.15 -31.43 -42.30
N ARG A 913 -21.15 -32.25 -41.97
CA ARG A 913 -21.18 -32.98 -40.71
C ARG A 913 -20.03 -34.00 -40.62
N LEU A 914 -19.81 -34.77 -41.69
CA LEU A 914 -18.68 -35.68 -41.78
C LEU A 914 -17.33 -34.95 -41.65
N PHE A 915 -17.20 -33.74 -42.19
CA PHE A 915 -16.02 -32.89 -42.01
C PHE A 915 -15.79 -32.53 -40.54
N TRP A 916 -16.79 -32.02 -39.83
CA TRP A 916 -16.63 -31.63 -38.42
C TRP A 916 -16.42 -32.81 -37.49
N GLU A 917 -17.07 -33.96 -37.74
CA GLU A 917 -16.78 -35.20 -37.01
C GLU A 917 -15.31 -35.62 -37.16
N VAL A 918 -14.79 -35.68 -38.39
CA VAL A 918 -13.39 -36.02 -38.68
C VAL A 918 -12.44 -34.98 -38.08
N PHE A 919 -12.77 -33.69 -38.19
CA PHE A 919 -11.96 -32.62 -37.64
C PHE A 919 -11.88 -32.71 -36.12
N HIS A 920 -12.98 -32.94 -35.42
CA HIS A 920 -12.98 -33.07 -33.96
C HIS A 920 -12.27 -34.33 -33.46
N GLU A 921 -12.27 -35.42 -34.25
CA GLU A 921 -11.48 -36.62 -34.00
C GLU A 921 -9.95 -36.41 -34.12
N PHE A 922 -9.48 -35.36 -34.80
CA PHE A 922 -8.04 -35.11 -34.93
C PHE A 922 -7.36 -34.69 -33.60
N PRO A 923 -6.10 -35.14 -33.38
CA PRO A 923 -5.27 -34.63 -32.28
C PRO A 923 -4.94 -33.14 -32.50
N LEU A 924 -4.54 -32.45 -31.42
CA LEU A 924 -4.28 -31.00 -31.42
C LEU A 924 -3.26 -30.59 -32.50
N GLU A 925 -2.23 -31.40 -32.69
CA GLU A 925 -1.16 -31.18 -33.68
C GLU A 925 -1.72 -31.17 -35.11
N LYS A 926 -2.65 -32.09 -35.43
CA LYS A 926 -3.31 -32.11 -36.75
C LYS A 926 -4.33 -30.97 -36.91
N LYS A 927 -4.98 -30.54 -35.83
CA LYS A 927 -5.85 -29.34 -35.86
C LYS A 927 -5.05 -28.07 -36.09
N LYS A 928 -3.85 -27.95 -35.51
CA LYS A 928 -2.88 -26.88 -35.80
C LYS A 928 -2.38 -26.92 -37.25
N GLN A 929 -1.99 -28.09 -37.75
CA GLN A 929 -1.59 -28.26 -39.15
C GLN A 929 -2.75 -27.91 -40.12
N PHE A 930 -3.99 -28.25 -39.79
CA PHE A 930 -5.15 -27.83 -40.58
C PHE A 930 -5.34 -26.31 -40.56
N LEU A 931 -5.14 -25.65 -39.41
CA LEU A 931 -5.21 -24.20 -39.31
C LEU A 931 -4.11 -23.52 -40.15
N LEU A 932 -2.89 -24.07 -40.12
CA LEU A 932 -1.76 -23.64 -40.96
C LEU A 932 -2.08 -23.80 -42.46
N PHE A 933 -2.58 -24.97 -42.86
CA PHE A 933 -3.05 -25.25 -44.22
C PHE A 933 -4.15 -24.30 -44.68
N LEU A 934 -5.09 -23.94 -43.81
CA LEU A 934 -6.26 -23.11 -44.16
C LEU A 934 -6.01 -21.60 -44.12
N THR A 935 -5.15 -21.13 -43.21
CA THR A 935 -5.01 -19.69 -42.91
C THR A 935 -3.62 -19.12 -43.21
N GLY A 936 -2.62 -19.98 -43.37
CA GLY A 936 -1.20 -19.61 -43.47
C GLY A 936 -0.46 -19.53 -42.12
N SER A 937 -1.12 -19.79 -40.98
CA SER A 937 -0.49 -19.81 -39.64
C SER A 937 -1.13 -20.84 -38.70
N ASP A 938 -0.37 -21.36 -37.73
CA ASP A 938 -0.94 -22.16 -36.62
C ASP A 938 -1.46 -21.29 -35.45
N ARG A 939 -1.39 -19.96 -35.58
CA ARG A 939 -1.82 -18.96 -34.59
C ARG A 939 -3.22 -18.42 -34.93
N ILE A 940 -3.95 -18.00 -33.90
CA ILE A 940 -5.24 -17.30 -34.05
C ILE A 940 -5.13 -15.81 -33.70
N PRO A 941 -5.99 -14.92 -34.24
CA PRO A 941 -6.03 -13.53 -33.82
C PRO A 941 -6.32 -13.39 -32.32
N ILE A 942 -5.90 -12.27 -31.73
CA ILE A 942 -5.98 -12.02 -30.28
C ILE A 942 -7.43 -11.92 -29.75
N HIS A 943 -8.39 -11.63 -30.63
CA HIS A 943 -9.84 -11.69 -30.34
C HIS A 943 -10.38 -13.13 -30.27
N GLY A 944 -9.54 -14.15 -30.46
CA GLY A 944 -9.92 -15.56 -30.42
C GLY A 944 -10.53 -16.07 -31.73
N MET A 945 -10.96 -17.34 -31.71
CA MET A 945 -11.50 -18.03 -32.89
C MET A 945 -12.81 -17.45 -33.42
N GLU A 946 -13.57 -16.69 -32.62
CA GLU A 946 -14.77 -15.97 -33.07
C GLU A 946 -14.46 -15.00 -34.22
N SER A 947 -13.31 -14.32 -34.15
CA SER A 947 -12.85 -13.39 -35.20
C SER A 947 -12.35 -14.09 -36.47
N LEU A 948 -12.03 -15.40 -36.39
CA LEU A 948 -11.51 -16.16 -37.52
C LEU A 948 -12.66 -16.69 -38.39
N ARG A 949 -13.13 -15.83 -39.30
CA ARG A 949 -14.15 -16.20 -40.28
C ARG A 949 -13.56 -17.18 -41.31
N ILE A 950 -13.94 -18.45 -41.20
CA ILE A 950 -13.63 -19.50 -42.17
C ILE A 950 -14.78 -19.64 -43.17
N ILE A 951 -14.45 -19.94 -44.42
CA ILE A 951 -15.42 -20.20 -45.48
C ILE A 951 -15.24 -21.63 -46.01
N ILE A 952 -16.28 -22.46 -46.00
CA ILE A 952 -16.26 -23.78 -46.63
C ILE A 952 -17.17 -23.75 -47.86
N GLN A 953 -16.60 -24.06 -49.03
CA GLN A 953 -17.27 -23.98 -50.33
C GLN A 953 -17.33 -25.36 -51.01
N SER A 954 -18.45 -25.65 -51.66
CA SER A 954 -18.63 -26.88 -52.44
C SER A 954 -18.00 -26.76 -53.83
N THR A 955 -17.07 -27.65 -54.16
CA THR A 955 -16.50 -27.77 -55.51
C THR A 955 -17.29 -28.75 -56.38
N THR A 956 -17.28 -28.56 -57.70
CA THR A 956 -17.81 -29.52 -58.70
C THR A 956 -16.85 -30.67 -59.02
N ALA A 957 -15.67 -30.69 -58.41
CA ALA A 957 -14.64 -31.71 -58.60
C ALA A 957 -15.06 -33.09 -58.04
N GLU A 958 -14.54 -34.15 -58.66
CA GLU A 958 -14.78 -35.54 -58.24
C GLU A 958 -14.17 -35.86 -56.86
N GLU A 959 -14.67 -36.91 -56.20
CA GLU A 959 -14.21 -37.36 -54.86
C GLU A 959 -12.75 -37.84 -54.81
N HIS A 960 -12.06 -37.86 -55.95
CA HIS A 960 -10.66 -38.25 -56.06
C HIS A 960 -9.68 -37.08 -55.82
N TYR A 961 -10.15 -35.85 -55.91
CA TYR A 961 -9.37 -34.64 -55.61
C TYR A 961 -9.18 -34.48 -54.09
N LEU A 962 -8.19 -33.68 -53.70
CA LEU A 962 -7.98 -33.24 -52.33
C LEU A 962 -8.79 -31.97 -52.06
N PRO A 963 -9.17 -31.66 -50.80
CA PRO A 963 -9.64 -30.32 -50.49
C PRO A 963 -8.50 -29.31 -50.71
N VAL A 964 -8.84 -28.12 -51.20
CA VAL A 964 -7.88 -27.04 -51.52
C VAL A 964 -8.16 -25.85 -50.63
N ALA A 965 -7.13 -25.24 -50.06
CA ALA A 965 -7.24 -24.05 -49.22
C ALA A 965 -6.70 -22.80 -49.94
N HIS A 966 -7.46 -21.71 -49.87
CA HIS A 966 -7.04 -20.37 -50.28
C HIS A 966 -6.79 -19.55 -49.03
N THR A 967 -5.54 -19.59 -48.55
CA THR A 967 -5.12 -19.01 -47.25
C THR A 967 -5.38 -17.51 -47.14
N CYS A 968 -5.40 -16.79 -48.27
CA CYS A 968 -5.69 -15.36 -48.35
C CYS A 968 -7.13 -15.02 -47.92
N TYR A 969 -8.07 -15.95 -48.11
CA TYR A 969 -9.50 -15.78 -47.83
C TYR A 969 -10.03 -16.70 -46.71
N ASN A 970 -9.14 -17.46 -46.06
CA ASN A 970 -9.49 -18.56 -45.13
C ASN A 970 -10.55 -19.51 -45.72
N LEU A 971 -10.47 -19.78 -47.03
CA LEU A 971 -11.49 -20.50 -47.80
C LEU A 971 -11.03 -21.94 -48.09
N LEU A 972 -11.86 -22.91 -47.75
CA LEU A 972 -11.68 -24.33 -48.06
C LEU A 972 -12.64 -24.74 -49.18
N ASP A 973 -12.10 -24.99 -50.37
CA ASP A 973 -12.80 -25.67 -51.46
C ASP A 973 -12.79 -27.18 -51.17
N MET A 974 -13.97 -27.75 -50.93
CA MET A 974 -14.13 -29.15 -50.56
C MET A 974 -15.01 -29.89 -51.58
N PRO A 975 -14.52 -31.02 -52.15
CA PRO A 975 -15.32 -31.96 -52.93
C PRO A 975 -16.38 -32.70 -52.10
N ARG A 976 -17.44 -33.21 -52.76
CA ARG A 976 -18.54 -33.93 -52.10
C ARG A 976 -18.20 -35.38 -51.74
N TYR A 977 -17.43 -35.58 -50.67
CA TYR A 977 -17.14 -36.93 -50.17
C TYR A 977 -18.41 -37.63 -49.65
N GLN A 978 -18.62 -38.89 -50.07
CA GLN A 978 -19.76 -39.72 -49.65
C GLN A 978 -19.56 -40.43 -48.30
N THR A 979 -18.32 -40.69 -47.89
CA THR A 979 -18.00 -41.49 -46.69
C THR A 979 -16.96 -40.81 -45.78
N LYS A 980 -17.03 -41.14 -44.49
CA LYS A 980 -16.16 -40.57 -43.45
C LYS A 980 -14.69 -40.95 -43.66
N GLU A 981 -14.44 -42.19 -44.09
CA GLU A 981 -13.12 -42.76 -44.29
C GLU A 981 -12.38 -42.10 -45.47
N ILE A 982 -13.11 -41.79 -46.56
CA ILE A 982 -12.57 -41.05 -47.70
C ILE A 982 -12.23 -39.63 -47.24
N LEU A 983 -13.15 -38.93 -46.57
CA LEU A 983 -12.92 -37.57 -46.08
C LEU A 983 -11.72 -37.52 -45.12
N HIS A 984 -11.68 -38.40 -44.12
CA HIS A 984 -10.56 -38.50 -43.17
C HIS A 984 -9.22 -38.72 -43.88
N ARG A 985 -9.14 -39.66 -44.83
CA ARG A 985 -7.91 -39.94 -45.57
C ARG A 985 -7.48 -38.79 -46.48
N ARG A 986 -8.45 -38.11 -47.13
CA ARG A 986 -8.17 -36.99 -48.05
C ARG A 986 -7.80 -35.72 -47.31
N LEU A 987 -8.53 -35.37 -46.24
CA LEU A 987 -8.22 -34.24 -45.38
C LEU A 987 -6.87 -34.42 -44.68
N THR A 988 -6.60 -35.60 -44.12
CA THR A 988 -5.29 -35.94 -43.54
C THR A 988 -4.17 -35.69 -44.56
N ARG A 989 -4.33 -36.21 -45.79
CA ARG A 989 -3.31 -36.08 -46.84
C ARG A 989 -3.11 -34.63 -47.31
N ALA A 990 -4.17 -33.83 -47.39
CA ALA A 990 -4.05 -32.41 -47.74
C ALA A 990 -3.30 -31.62 -46.66
N VAL A 991 -3.62 -31.88 -45.39
CA VAL A 991 -2.97 -31.25 -44.22
C VAL A 991 -1.51 -31.68 -44.06
N GLU A 992 -1.14 -32.91 -44.46
CA GLU A 992 0.23 -33.43 -44.41
C GLU A 992 1.07 -33.05 -45.65
N GLN A 993 0.48 -32.57 -46.75
CA GLN A 993 1.17 -32.26 -48.02
C GLN A 993 0.97 -30.80 -48.47
N TYR A 994 1.10 -29.85 -47.55
CA TYR A 994 0.87 -28.41 -47.80
C TYR A 994 2.09 -27.64 -48.36
N GLU A 995 3.28 -28.23 -48.36
CA GLU A 995 4.49 -27.64 -48.97
C GLU A 995 4.47 -27.77 -50.50
N GLY A 996 3.65 -26.97 -51.17
CA GLY A 996 3.58 -26.97 -52.63
C GLY A 996 2.49 -26.10 -53.22
N PHE A 997 2.72 -24.79 -53.31
CA PHE A 997 2.00 -23.94 -54.26
C PHE A 997 2.49 -24.22 -55.69
N SER A 998 1.99 -25.29 -56.28
CA SER A 998 2.03 -25.50 -57.73
C SER A 998 0.64 -25.92 -58.19
N LEU A 999 -0.11 -24.94 -58.71
CA LEU A 999 -1.28 -25.17 -59.55
C LEU A 999 -0.88 -26.10 -60.71
N VAL A 1000 -1.68 -27.15 -60.91
CA VAL A 1000 -1.82 -27.89 -62.17
C VAL A 1000 -3.30 -27.95 -62.49
#